data_AF-A0A9E5EXD5-F1
#
_entry.id   AF-A0A9E5EXD5-F1
#
_cell.length_a   1.000
_cell.length_b   1.000
_cell.length_c   1.000
_cell.angle_alpha   90.00
_cell.angle_beta   90.00
_cell.angle_gamma   90.00
#
_symmetry.space_group_name_H-M   'P 1'
#
loop_
_entity.id
_entity.type
_entity.pdbx_description
1 polymer ?
#
loop_
_entity_poly.entity_id
_entity_poly.type
_entity_poly.pdbx_seq_one_letter_code
_entity_poly.pdbx_strand_id
1 'polypeptide(L)'
;GMHCVDCHFIQDMHGNNRLQMEVRGAIEISCVDCHGSSTDIARLRTSGPASYTSNPDVKPEDTKNPLYGRDLTSLRTPSGKARFERRDGKLYQRSMVEKDLIWEIVQTRDTINPQSEHFNAKSAIAKTVRYEGDKIVWGNVKGVDAHDDSGCAHSNKNMSCISCHSSWNPSCYGCHIPQKANSKMPQLHAEGDVTRNYSSYNWQTLRDDVFMLARDGSVTENKVNPSRSSCAIHVTSYNQNREVIYQQQQTHSAEGLSGIAFSTNVPHTFSGKATKQCADCHLSKDDNNNALITQLSMQGTNYLNFIGRYAWVGAGAHGLWSIVSTERDEPQAVIGSYLHRLAYPDFFKEHVGKNKSMLKRAHEHVGRDISDPLLHPFMKSEIQSVQHRGEYLYAACGEAGFRIFDIAFIDHKGFSERMSTAPVSPLGQKFYIRSKYATCVAAPSTIAPDPTRKHFPENDEPRVAGIYGLIFFTDRYEGLVAVGAGTLLDGDPLNNFIKRAWTFNPDNILAGASHVITVGNYVYVTCDKGLVVISCEDSTKPVITSVIDNKWLKKPKAVAVQFRYAFVADEEGVKVLDVTDLAKPKPISQINIPHVHSIYLARTYAYLAAGKLGVVILDIQNPEKPKVDQVFNANGEIN
;
A
#
# COMPACT_ATOMS: atom_id res chain seq x y z
N GLY A 1 27.34 17.27 10.50
CA GLY A 1 26.92 16.04 9.79
C GLY A 1 27.87 15.82 8.64
N MET A 2 27.69 14.76 7.86
CA MET A 2 28.46 14.55 6.63
C MET A 2 27.87 15.37 5.49
N HIS A 3 28.71 15.85 4.56
CA HIS A 3 28.28 16.41 3.28
C HIS A 3 28.12 15.30 2.23
N CYS A 4 27.37 15.55 1.16
CA CYS A 4 27.17 14.56 0.09
C CYS A 4 28.50 14.01 -0.44
N VAL A 5 29.48 14.88 -0.67
CA VAL A 5 30.83 14.50 -1.16
C VAL A 5 31.63 13.65 -0.16
N ASP A 6 31.26 13.62 1.12
CA ASP A 6 31.87 12.73 2.12
C ASP A 6 31.42 11.27 1.92
N CYS A 7 30.28 11.01 1.28
CA CYS A 7 29.78 9.66 0.98
C CYS A 7 29.75 9.33 -0.52
N HIS A 8 29.74 10.33 -1.40
CA HIS A 8 29.73 10.15 -2.85
C HIS A 8 31.11 10.34 -3.46
N PHE A 9 31.42 9.51 -4.45
CA PHE A 9 32.69 9.49 -5.16
C PHE A 9 32.54 10.05 -6.57
N ILE A 10 33.67 10.23 -7.26
CA ILE A 10 33.68 10.84 -8.59
C ILE A 10 32.72 10.11 -9.55
N GLN A 11 32.62 8.79 -9.46
CA GLN A 11 31.72 8.00 -10.28
C GLN A 11 30.25 8.17 -9.88
N ASP A 12 29.94 8.26 -8.58
CA ASP A 12 28.56 8.50 -8.15
C ASP A 12 28.04 9.87 -8.63
N MET A 13 28.94 10.84 -8.84
CA MET A 13 28.61 12.20 -9.26
C MET A 13 28.62 12.42 -10.77
N HIS A 14 29.56 11.78 -11.49
CA HIS A 14 29.76 11.97 -12.94
C HIS A 14 29.32 10.76 -13.77
N GLY A 15 28.89 9.68 -13.11
CA GLY A 15 28.61 8.39 -13.74
C GLY A 15 29.87 7.63 -14.14
N ASN A 16 29.67 6.45 -14.72
CA ASN A 16 30.70 5.61 -15.33
C ASN A 16 30.59 5.55 -16.87
N ASN A 17 29.96 6.56 -17.47
CA ASN A 17 29.63 6.62 -18.91
C ASN A 17 28.81 5.43 -19.44
N ARG A 18 28.12 4.69 -18.56
CA ARG A 18 27.18 3.63 -18.93
C ARG A 18 25.77 4.02 -18.53
N LEU A 19 24.81 3.65 -19.37
CA LEU A 19 23.40 3.71 -19.03
C LEU A 19 23.06 2.53 -18.12
N GLN A 20 22.61 2.83 -16.91
CA GLN A 20 22.15 1.83 -15.95
C GLN A 20 20.64 1.70 -16.07
N MET A 21 20.12 0.47 -15.95
CA MET A 21 18.68 0.19 -16.05
C MET A 21 17.89 0.77 -14.86
N GLU A 22 18.54 0.97 -13.72
CA GLU A 22 17.98 1.67 -12.57
C GLU A 22 19.03 2.54 -11.88
N VAL A 23 18.56 3.54 -11.11
CA VAL A 23 19.43 4.55 -10.46
C VAL A 23 20.46 3.93 -9.52
N ARG A 24 20.11 2.86 -8.79
CA ARG A 24 21.04 2.17 -7.88
C ARG A 24 22.15 1.41 -8.60
N GLY A 25 21.92 1.02 -9.87
CA GLY A 25 22.95 0.39 -10.69
C GLY A 25 24.17 1.27 -10.93
N ALA A 26 24.06 2.58 -10.67
CA ALA A 26 25.15 3.54 -10.79
C ALA A 26 26.00 3.68 -9.50
N ILE A 27 25.60 3.04 -8.39
CA ILE A 27 26.26 3.21 -7.09
C ILE A 27 27.64 2.53 -7.12
N GLU A 28 28.69 3.29 -6.83
CA GLU A 28 30.07 2.78 -6.75
C GLU A 28 30.36 2.16 -5.38
N ILE A 29 29.93 2.82 -4.30
CA ILE A 29 30.27 2.45 -2.92
C ILE A 29 29.11 1.82 -2.14
N SER A 30 29.43 0.90 -1.24
CA SER A 30 28.52 0.35 -0.25
C SER A 30 29.02 0.60 1.18
N CYS A 31 28.13 0.47 2.18
CA CYS A 31 28.49 0.70 3.58
C CYS A 31 29.65 -0.19 4.06
N VAL A 32 29.73 -1.42 3.55
CA VAL A 32 30.74 -2.40 3.97
C VAL A 32 32.14 -2.05 3.49
N ASP A 33 32.27 -1.19 2.49
CA ASP A 33 33.56 -0.78 1.93
C ASP A 33 34.37 0.04 2.93
N CYS A 34 33.68 0.73 3.85
CA CYS A 34 34.26 1.52 4.94
C CYS A 34 34.05 0.89 6.32
N HIS A 35 32.90 0.27 6.57
CA HIS A 35 32.55 -0.27 7.89
C HIS A 35 32.80 -1.77 8.04
N GLY A 36 33.10 -2.50 6.97
CA GLY A 36 33.17 -3.96 7.00
C GLY A 36 31.82 -4.61 7.26
N SER A 37 31.86 -5.93 7.50
CA SER A 37 30.69 -6.75 7.84
C SER A 37 30.79 -7.27 9.28
N SER A 38 29.86 -8.13 9.68
CA SER A 38 29.94 -8.91 10.93
C SER A 38 31.17 -9.83 10.97
N THR A 39 31.71 -10.19 9.81
CA THR A 39 32.76 -11.20 9.64
C THR A 39 34.11 -10.53 9.31
N ASP A 40 34.10 -9.53 8.46
CA ASP A 40 35.29 -8.96 7.84
C ASP A 40 35.49 -7.48 8.17
N ILE A 41 36.75 -7.07 8.35
CA ILE A 41 37.11 -5.65 8.39
C ILE A 41 36.97 -5.06 6.98
N ALA A 42 36.63 -3.77 6.90
CA ALA A 42 36.60 -3.02 5.65
C ALA A 42 37.91 -3.15 4.86
N ARG A 43 37.77 -3.59 3.61
CA ARG A 43 38.85 -3.70 2.62
C ARG A 43 39.32 -2.34 2.10
N LEU A 44 38.53 -1.28 2.30
CA LEU A 44 38.74 0.05 1.71
C LEU A 44 38.78 0.03 0.19
N ARG A 45 37.94 -0.81 -0.41
CA ARG A 45 37.72 -0.85 -1.85
C ARG A 45 36.24 -0.95 -2.14
N THR A 46 35.80 -0.24 -3.18
CA THR A 46 34.39 -0.11 -3.49
C THR A 46 33.80 -1.43 -4.01
N SER A 47 32.57 -1.77 -3.62
CA SER A 47 31.90 -3.01 -4.01
C SER A 47 30.47 -2.81 -4.53
N GLY A 48 30.03 -1.56 -4.73
CA GLY A 48 28.71 -1.25 -5.25
C GLY A 48 28.50 -1.77 -6.69
N PRO A 49 27.25 -1.80 -7.19
CA PRO A 49 26.93 -2.36 -8.51
C PRO A 49 27.72 -1.78 -9.67
N ALA A 50 28.13 -0.51 -9.59
CA ALA A 50 28.94 0.16 -10.62
C ALA A 50 30.46 0.05 -10.39
N SER A 51 30.92 -0.63 -9.35
CA SER A 51 32.35 -0.68 -8.98
C SER A 51 33.23 -1.41 -9.99
N TYR A 52 32.64 -2.19 -10.91
CA TYR A 52 33.38 -2.89 -11.98
C TYR A 52 34.09 -1.95 -12.96
N THR A 53 33.68 -0.67 -13.07
CA THR A 53 34.36 0.32 -13.92
C THR A 53 35.48 1.07 -13.21
N SER A 54 35.65 0.85 -11.90
CA SER A 54 36.53 1.66 -11.07
C SER A 54 38.01 1.28 -11.18
N ASN A 55 38.31 0.08 -11.67
CA ASN A 55 39.68 -0.39 -11.92
C ASN A 55 39.77 -0.98 -13.35
N PRO A 56 40.40 -0.29 -14.30
CA PRO A 56 40.46 -0.75 -15.69
C PRO A 56 41.29 -2.02 -15.88
N ASP A 57 42.17 -2.37 -14.93
CA ASP A 57 43.03 -3.55 -15.00
C ASP A 57 42.31 -4.83 -14.55
N VAL A 58 41.10 -4.71 -13.99
CA VAL A 58 40.29 -5.83 -13.52
C VAL A 58 39.08 -5.98 -14.42
N LYS A 59 38.87 -7.19 -14.94
CA LYS A 59 37.72 -7.47 -15.77
C LYS A 59 36.42 -7.41 -14.96
N PRO A 60 35.32 -6.83 -15.48
CA PRO A 60 34.06 -6.71 -14.75
C PRO A 60 33.52 -8.02 -14.17
N GLU A 61 33.72 -9.13 -14.86
CA GLU A 61 33.32 -10.48 -14.46
C GLU A 61 34.14 -11.06 -13.29
N ASP A 62 35.33 -10.50 -13.00
CA ASP A 62 36.24 -10.99 -11.96
C ASP A 62 35.96 -10.34 -10.59
N THR A 63 34.72 -10.46 -10.12
CA THR A 63 34.24 -9.85 -8.86
C THR A 63 34.99 -10.31 -7.61
N LYS A 64 35.73 -11.43 -7.69
CA LYS A 64 36.54 -11.96 -6.61
C LYS A 64 37.98 -11.43 -6.61
N ASN A 65 38.36 -10.65 -7.61
CA ASN A 65 39.70 -10.11 -7.72
C ASN A 65 40.00 -9.19 -6.51
N PRO A 66 41.13 -9.39 -5.81
CA PRO A 66 41.53 -8.49 -4.72
C PRO A 66 41.89 -7.08 -5.20
N LEU A 67 41.82 -6.75 -6.48
CA LEU A 67 41.93 -5.39 -6.98
C LEU A 67 40.61 -4.84 -7.53
N TYR A 68 39.52 -5.61 -7.44
CA TYR A 68 38.18 -5.17 -7.85
C TYR A 68 37.73 -3.92 -7.10
N GLY A 69 37.16 -2.95 -7.81
CA GLY A 69 36.72 -1.67 -7.27
C GLY A 69 37.83 -0.65 -7.05
N ARG A 70 37.41 0.60 -6.77
CA ARG A 70 38.29 1.75 -6.48
C ARG A 70 39.02 1.55 -5.17
N ASP A 71 40.32 1.84 -5.15
CA ASP A 71 41.10 1.93 -3.92
C ASP A 71 40.81 3.22 -3.14
N LEU A 72 40.13 3.11 -2.00
CA LEU A 72 39.79 4.27 -1.16
C LEU A 72 41.03 4.85 -0.46
N THR A 73 42.09 4.07 -0.25
CA THR A 73 43.33 4.54 0.40
C THR A 73 44.13 5.50 -0.48
N SER A 74 43.92 5.43 -1.80
CA SER A 74 44.52 6.34 -2.77
C SER A 74 43.91 7.75 -2.75
N LEU A 75 42.72 7.91 -2.16
CA LEU A 75 41.97 9.16 -2.24
C LEU A 75 42.57 10.26 -1.37
N ARG A 76 42.44 11.50 -1.84
CA ARG A 76 42.90 12.71 -1.15
C ARG A 76 41.75 13.70 -1.00
N THR A 77 41.77 14.43 0.12
CA THR A 77 40.93 15.62 0.34
C THR A 77 41.42 16.79 -0.52
N PRO A 78 40.63 17.86 -0.71
CA PRO A 78 41.10 19.07 -1.40
C PRO A 78 42.35 19.70 -0.75
N SER A 79 42.59 19.43 0.53
CA SER A 79 43.79 19.86 1.25
C SER A 79 45.04 18.99 1.00
N GLY A 80 44.95 17.98 0.14
CA GLY A 80 46.05 17.05 -0.17
C GLY A 80 46.27 15.94 0.87
N LYS A 81 45.55 15.94 1.99
CA LYS A 81 45.62 14.87 3.01
C LYS A 81 44.89 13.60 2.55
N ALA A 82 45.33 12.42 3.01
CA ALA A 82 44.61 11.15 2.79
C ALA A 82 43.16 11.25 3.30
N ARG A 83 42.20 10.85 2.46
CA ARG A 83 40.76 10.88 2.81
C ARG A 83 40.43 9.79 3.83
N PHE A 84 40.95 8.59 3.62
CA PHE A 84 40.84 7.44 4.52
C PHE A 84 42.22 7.08 5.05
N GLU A 85 42.32 6.84 6.36
CA GLU A 85 43.59 6.60 7.02
C GLU A 85 43.41 5.60 8.17
N ARG A 86 44.28 4.59 8.26
CA ARG A 86 44.33 3.70 9.42
C ARG A 86 45.39 4.21 10.40
N ARG A 87 45.03 4.34 11.68
CA ARG A 87 45.91 4.77 12.79
C ARG A 87 45.64 3.89 13.98
N ASP A 88 46.67 3.25 14.53
CA ASP A 88 46.57 2.41 15.72
C ASP A 88 45.46 1.35 15.64
N GLY A 89 45.32 0.71 14.47
CA GLY A 89 44.28 -0.29 14.20
C GLY A 89 42.89 0.27 13.87
N LYS A 90 42.63 1.56 14.15
CA LYS A 90 41.36 2.24 13.86
C LYS A 90 41.35 2.83 12.46
N LEU A 91 40.16 2.93 11.86
CA LEU A 91 39.95 3.58 10.57
C LEU A 91 39.36 4.97 10.77
N TYR A 92 39.90 5.96 10.07
CA TYR A 92 39.40 7.34 10.09
C TYR A 92 39.06 7.82 8.69
N GLN A 93 38.07 8.70 8.61
CA GLN A 93 37.76 9.48 7.43
C GLN A 93 37.83 10.98 7.72
N ARG A 94 38.41 11.72 6.78
CA ARG A 94 38.40 13.19 6.78
C ARG A 94 37.24 13.73 5.96
N SER A 95 36.73 14.90 6.36
CA SER A 95 35.80 15.64 5.52
C SER A 95 36.46 16.08 4.22
N MET A 96 35.69 16.04 3.15
CA MET A 96 36.01 16.60 1.84
C MET A 96 35.69 18.08 1.75
N VAL A 97 35.03 18.67 2.76
CA VAL A 97 34.65 20.09 2.82
C VAL A 97 35.39 20.78 3.96
N GLU A 98 35.32 20.23 5.16
CA GLU A 98 35.90 20.83 6.36
C GLU A 98 37.34 20.36 6.60
N LYS A 99 38.32 21.26 6.38
CA LYS A 99 39.76 20.94 6.29
C LYS A 99 40.33 20.10 7.44
N ASP A 100 39.88 20.37 8.66
CA ASP A 100 40.44 19.76 9.88
C ASP A 100 39.46 18.81 10.58
N LEU A 101 38.29 18.56 9.98
CA LEU A 101 37.32 17.62 10.51
C LEU A 101 37.69 16.18 10.12
N ILE A 102 37.80 15.32 11.13
CA ILE A 102 38.07 13.89 11.00
C ILE A 102 37.19 13.12 11.98
N TRP A 103 36.73 11.93 11.61
CA TRP A 103 36.00 11.03 12.50
C TRP A 103 36.44 9.59 12.31
N GLU A 104 36.27 8.80 13.37
CA GLU A 104 36.49 7.36 13.34
C GLU A 104 35.35 6.65 12.59
N ILE A 105 35.71 5.67 11.77
CA ILE A 105 34.80 4.72 11.12
C ILE A 105 34.86 3.41 11.89
N VAL A 106 33.91 3.24 12.80
CA VAL A 106 33.75 2.01 13.58
C VAL A 106 33.46 0.84 12.64
N GLN A 107 34.16 -0.28 12.85
CA GLN A 107 33.98 -1.50 12.07
C GLN A 107 32.84 -2.36 12.67
N THR A 108 31.97 -2.89 11.82
CA THR A 108 30.79 -3.67 12.23
C THR A 108 31.18 -4.87 13.09
N ARG A 109 32.23 -5.60 12.71
CA ARG A 109 32.79 -6.73 13.46
C ARG A 109 33.17 -6.37 14.90
N ASP A 110 33.68 -5.16 15.11
CA ASP A 110 34.11 -4.72 16.44
C ASP A 110 32.91 -4.41 17.35
N THR A 111 31.76 -4.07 16.78
CA THR A 111 30.52 -3.82 17.55
C THR A 111 29.89 -5.09 18.12
N ILE A 112 30.24 -6.26 17.59
CA ILE A 112 29.70 -7.55 18.04
C ILE A 112 30.68 -8.34 18.89
N ASN A 113 31.93 -7.88 19.00
CA ASN A 113 33.01 -8.53 19.73
C ASN A 113 33.04 -8.05 21.20
N PRO A 114 32.75 -8.90 22.20
CA PRO A 114 32.77 -8.51 23.62
C PRO A 114 34.12 -8.01 24.14
N GLN A 115 35.22 -8.32 23.45
CA GLN A 115 36.57 -7.87 23.79
C GLN A 115 36.92 -6.49 23.19
N SER A 116 36.09 -5.94 22.31
CA SER A 116 36.31 -4.65 21.68
C SER A 116 35.79 -3.48 22.54
N GLU A 117 36.48 -2.34 22.49
CA GLU A 117 36.00 -1.10 23.11
C GLU A 117 34.71 -0.57 22.45
N HIS A 118 34.42 -0.99 21.21
CA HIS A 118 33.22 -0.61 20.47
C HIS A 118 32.05 -1.60 20.66
N PHE A 119 32.19 -2.59 21.56
CA PHE A 119 31.16 -3.59 21.79
C PHE A 119 29.81 -2.95 22.10
N ASN A 120 28.78 -3.43 21.40
CA ASN A 120 27.40 -3.04 21.63
C ASN A 120 26.52 -4.29 21.66
N ALA A 121 25.96 -4.60 22.83
CA ALA A 121 25.12 -5.79 23.02
C ALA A 121 23.90 -5.82 22.06
N LYS A 122 23.29 -4.67 21.75
CA LYS A 122 22.18 -4.63 20.78
C LYS A 122 22.64 -4.94 19.37
N SER A 123 23.80 -4.41 18.95
CA SER A 123 24.41 -4.75 17.66
C SER A 123 24.73 -6.24 17.58
N ALA A 124 25.35 -6.78 18.63
CA ALA A 124 25.69 -8.20 18.73
C ALA A 124 24.45 -9.08 18.55
N ILE A 125 23.37 -8.82 19.30
CA ILE A 125 22.09 -9.54 19.16
C ILE A 125 21.57 -9.40 17.73
N ALA A 126 21.45 -8.17 17.23
CA ALA A 126 20.85 -7.90 15.93
C ALA A 126 21.62 -8.58 14.78
N LYS A 127 22.95 -8.56 14.78
CA LYS A 127 23.78 -9.11 13.69
C LYS A 127 23.97 -10.62 13.75
N THR A 128 23.75 -11.26 14.91
CA THR A 128 23.96 -12.70 15.09
C THR A 128 22.67 -13.51 15.27
N VAL A 129 21.51 -12.85 15.24
CA VAL A 129 20.20 -13.50 15.37
C VAL A 129 19.93 -14.44 14.22
N ARG A 130 19.48 -15.65 14.54
CA ARG A 130 19.24 -16.76 13.60
C ARG A 130 18.29 -17.79 14.19
N TYR A 131 17.84 -18.71 13.34
CA TYR A 131 17.12 -19.91 13.77
C TYR A 131 18.10 -21.08 13.97
N GLU A 132 17.93 -21.81 15.08
CA GLU A 132 18.52 -23.14 15.31
C GLU A 132 17.37 -24.11 15.64
N GLY A 133 16.95 -24.89 14.64
CA GLY A 133 15.65 -25.57 14.67
C GLY A 133 14.51 -24.54 14.74
N ASP A 134 13.59 -24.71 15.69
CA ASP A 134 12.46 -23.79 15.89
C ASP A 134 12.77 -22.66 16.89
N LYS A 135 14.02 -22.56 17.37
CA LYS A 135 14.42 -21.56 18.36
C LYS A 135 15.17 -20.41 17.71
N ILE A 136 14.83 -19.18 18.11
CA ILE A 136 15.63 -18.01 17.81
C ILE A 136 16.80 -17.98 18.80
N VAL A 137 18.02 -17.93 18.27
CA VAL A 137 19.25 -17.79 19.05
C VAL A 137 20.07 -16.61 18.51
N TRP A 138 21.00 -16.11 19.32
CA TRP A 138 21.95 -15.05 18.97
C TRP A 138 23.22 -15.22 19.81
N GLY A 139 24.22 -14.38 19.57
CA GLY A 139 25.54 -14.50 20.18
C GLY A 139 26.39 -15.49 19.39
N ASN A 140 27.34 -16.15 20.08
CA ASN A 140 28.39 -16.99 19.48
C ASN A 140 27.87 -17.79 18.29
N VAL A 141 28.14 -17.27 17.10
CA VAL A 141 28.33 -18.07 15.91
C VAL A 141 29.41 -19.08 16.29
N LYS A 142 29.27 -20.36 15.94
CA LYS A 142 30.25 -21.39 16.30
C LYS A 142 31.67 -20.86 16.07
N GLY A 143 32.43 -20.64 17.15
CA GLY A 143 33.75 -20.00 17.09
C GLY A 143 33.68 -18.49 16.85
N VAL A 144 34.21 -17.73 17.81
CA VAL A 144 34.61 -16.32 17.59
C VAL A 144 35.58 -16.21 16.38
N ASP A 145 36.18 -17.34 15.98
CA ASP A 145 37.10 -17.52 14.84
C ASP A 145 36.45 -17.95 13.52
N ALA A 146 35.17 -18.34 13.45
CA ALA A 146 34.62 -18.94 12.22
C ALA A 146 34.09 -17.93 11.19
N HIS A 147 33.95 -16.64 11.53
CA HIS A 147 33.62 -15.55 10.60
C HIS A 147 32.54 -15.89 9.55
N ASP A 148 31.45 -16.56 9.95
CA ASP A 148 30.36 -16.93 9.04
C ASP A 148 29.00 -16.44 9.55
N ASP A 149 28.47 -15.39 8.91
CA ASP A 149 27.14 -14.85 9.20
C ASP A 149 26.05 -15.34 8.23
N SER A 150 26.33 -16.33 7.38
CA SER A 150 25.41 -16.80 6.34
C SER A 150 24.06 -17.27 6.88
N GLY A 151 24.02 -17.84 8.08
CA GLY A 151 22.79 -18.26 8.77
C GLY A 151 22.07 -17.14 9.54
N CYS A 152 22.64 -15.93 9.63
CA CYS A 152 22.07 -14.84 10.38
C CYS A 152 21.00 -14.09 9.56
N ALA A 153 19.88 -13.77 10.20
CA ALA A 153 18.76 -13.09 9.55
C ALA A 153 19.14 -11.68 9.06
N HIS A 154 20.06 -11.02 9.76
CA HIS A 154 20.49 -9.64 9.47
C HIS A 154 21.91 -9.55 8.91
N SER A 155 22.39 -10.63 8.28
CA SER A 155 23.63 -10.61 7.51
C SER A 155 23.53 -9.63 6.35
N ASN A 156 24.69 -9.16 5.88
CA ASN A 156 24.74 -8.18 4.80
C ASN A 156 24.31 -8.74 3.43
N LYS A 157 24.10 -10.07 3.34
CA LYS A 157 23.51 -10.76 2.18
C LYS A 157 21.99 -10.65 2.16
N ASN A 158 21.35 -10.60 3.33
CA ASN A 158 19.89 -10.63 3.46
C ASN A 158 19.28 -9.23 3.66
N MET A 159 19.99 -8.35 4.37
CA MET A 159 19.48 -7.02 4.72
C MET A 159 20.56 -5.95 4.59
N SER A 160 20.18 -4.82 4.00
CA SER A 160 21.05 -3.65 3.92
C SER A 160 21.20 -2.96 5.28
N CYS A 161 22.37 -2.36 5.51
CA CYS A 161 22.60 -1.49 6.67
C CYS A 161 21.56 -0.34 6.74
N ILE A 162 21.11 0.13 5.57
CA ILE A 162 20.14 1.22 5.39
C ILE A 162 18.81 0.90 6.09
N SER A 163 18.40 -0.37 6.12
CA SER A 163 17.15 -0.80 6.76
C SER A 163 17.11 -0.56 8.26
N CYS A 164 18.26 -0.66 8.95
CA CYS A 164 18.36 -0.40 10.38
C CYS A 164 18.78 1.05 10.67
N HIS A 165 19.64 1.63 9.83
CA HIS A 165 20.26 2.93 10.10
C HIS A 165 19.45 4.13 9.60
N SER A 166 18.37 3.93 8.84
CA SER A 166 17.46 5.00 8.43
C SER A 166 16.55 5.41 9.59
N SER A 167 16.65 6.65 10.03
CA SER A 167 15.80 7.16 11.10
C SER A 167 14.33 7.30 10.66
N TRP A 168 14.11 7.82 9.45
CA TRP A 168 12.80 8.03 8.81
C TRP A 168 12.88 7.81 7.30
N ASN A 169 11.75 7.58 6.63
CA ASN A 169 11.70 7.43 5.17
C ASN A 169 10.58 8.29 4.56
N PRO A 170 10.89 9.30 3.73
CA PRO A 170 9.85 10.11 3.11
C PRO A 170 9.03 9.28 2.13
N SER A 171 7.76 9.08 2.48
CA SER A 171 6.78 8.44 1.58
C SER A 171 5.90 9.50 0.93
N CYS A 172 5.81 9.46 -0.41
CA CYS A 172 4.97 10.36 -1.20
C CYS A 172 3.66 9.67 -1.52
N TYR A 173 2.58 10.09 -0.87
CA TYR A 173 1.26 9.50 -1.05
C TYR A 173 0.42 10.21 -2.10
N GLY A 174 1.04 11.07 -2.90
CA GLY A 174 0.49 11.39 -4.19
C GLY A 174 0.73 12.81 -4.64
N CYS A 175 0.57 12.96 -5.94
CA CYS A 175 0.54 14.22 -6.64
C CYS A 175 -0.78 14.27 -7.39
N HIS A 176 -1.50 15.38 -7.27
CA HIS A 176 -2.64 15.65 -8.12
C HIS A 176 -2.21 16.56 -9.26
N ILE A 177 -2.38 16.10 -10.50
CA ILE A 177 -1.93 16.81 -11.70
C ILE A 177 -3.16 17.25 -12.50
N PRO A 178 -3.57 18.54 -12.38
CA PRO A 178 -4.60 19.11 -13.22
C PRO A 178 -4.01 19.60 -14.55
N GLN A 179 -4.53 19.05 -15.65
CA GLN A 179 -4.25 19.46 -17.02
C GLN A 179 -5.42 20.31 -17.54
N LYS A 180 -5.12 21.50 -18.08
CA LYS A 180 -6.12 22.41 -18.66
C LYS A 180 -5.82 22.66 -20.13
N ALA A 181 -6.75 22.31 -21.01
CA ALA A 181 -6.69 22.70 -22.42
C ALA A 181 -7.05 24.21 -22.52
N ASN A 182 -6.26 24.98 -23.30
CA ASN A 182 -6.33 26.44 -23.57
C ASN A 182 -5.28 27.32 -22.88
N SER A 183 -4.42 26.76 -22.04
CA SER A 183 -3.26 27.52 -21.55
C SER A 183 -2.09 27.28 -22.50
N LYS A 184 -1.80 28.28 -23.33
CA LYS A 184 -0.65 28.26 -24.25
C LYS A 184 0.62 28.52 -23.45
N MET A 185 1.45 27.50 -23.24
CA MET A 185 2.67 27.59 -22.41
C MET A 185 3.87 26.99 -23.15
N PRO A 186 5.06 27.61 -23.06
CA PRO A 186 6.28 27.01 -23.59
C PRO A 186 6.59 25.71 -22.84
N GLN A 187 7.09 24.70 -23.54
CA GLN A 187 7.60 23.49 -22.90
C GLN A 187 8.79 23.82 -21.99
N LEU A 188 8.77 23.30 -20.76
CA LEU A 188 9.85 23.50 -19.78
C LEU A 188 11.06 22.57 -20.06
N HIS A 189 10.86 21.48 -20.81
CA HIS A 189 11.89 20.54 -21.21
C HIS A 189 12.28 20.75 -22.68
N ALA A 190 13.17 21.73 -22.90
CA ALA A 190 14.10 21.91 -24.03
C ALA A 190 13.64 21.73 -25.50
N GLU A 191 12.35 21.55 -25.81
CA GLU A 191 11.89 21.31 -27.19
C GLU A 191 11.46 22.59 -27.93
N GLY A 192 11.42 23.76 -27.25
CA GLY A 192 11.06 25.05 -27.87
C GLY A 192 9.59 25.16 -28.33
N ASP A 193 8.86 24.05 -28.30
CA ASP A 193 7.46 23.98 -28.70
C ASP A 193 6.51 24.57 -27.66
N VAL A 194 5.34 24.98 -28.15
CA VAL A 194 4.30 25.56 -27.33
C VAL A 194 3.11 24.61 -27.31
N THR A 195 2.78 24.11 -26.12
CA THR A 195 1.60 23.27 -25.91
C THR A 195 0.39 24.10 -25.49
N ARG A 196 -0.81 23.68 -25.89
CA ARG A 196 -2.09 24.22 -25.38
C ARG A 196 -2.67 23.39 -24.23
N ASN A 197 -1.99 22.31 -23.87
CA ASN A 197 -2.31 21.45 -22.74
C ASN A 197 -1.30 21.70 -21.63
N TYR A 198 -1.63 22.64 -20.75
CA TYR A 198 -0.80 22.97 -19.61
C TYR A 198 -1.19 22.12 -18.41
N SER A 199 -0.22 21.46 -17.82
CA SER A 199 -0.35 20.84 -16.50
C SER A 199 0.39 21.71 -15.51
N SER A 200 -0.34 22.37 -14.60
CA SER A 200 0.32 23.07 -13.49
C SER A 200 0.88 22.00 -12.55
N TYR A 201 2.19 21.95 -12.40
CA TYR A 201 2.83 21.10 -11.39
C TYR A 201 2.60 21.72 -10.01
N ASN A 202 1.40 21.50 -9.45
CA ASN A 202 1.05 21.94 -8.10
C ASN A 202 1.59 20.91 -7.10
N TRP A 203 2.55 21.31 -6.27
CA TRP A 203 3.23 20.46 -5.29
C TRP A 203 2.40 20.21 -4.04
N GLN A 204 1.10 19.88 -4.21
CA GLN A 204 0.30 19.30 -3.13
C GLN A 204 0.80 17.87 -2.89
N THR A 205 1.99 17.77 -2.32
CA THR A 205 2.63 16.50 -1.99
C THR A 205 2.34 16.20 -0.53
N LEU A 206 1.50 15.20 -0.30
CA LEU A 206 1.34 14.65 1.03
C LEU A 206 2.55 13.74 1.30
N ARG A 207 3.47 14.23 2.14
CA ARG A 207 4.62 13.47 2.61
C ARG A 207 4.44 13.18 4.09
N ASP A 208 4.58 11.92 4.44
CA ASP A 208 4.64 11.49 5.84
C ASP A 208 5.79 10.49 6.01
N ASP A 209 6.26 10.37 7.25
CA ASP A 209 7.24 9.35 7.61
C ASP A 209 6.54 8.02 7.84
N VAL A 210 6.54 7.22 6.78
CA VAL A 210 6.02 5.86 6.85
C VAL A 210 7.13 4.92 6.47
N PHE A 211 7.70 4.31 7.50
CA PHE A 211 8.81 3.39 7.34
C PHE A 211 8.28 2.02 6.91
N MET A 212 8.54 1.67 5.65
CA MET A 212 8.18 0.38 5.05
C MET A 212 9.44 -0.35 4.63
N LEU A 213 9.39 -1.68 4.58
CA LEU A 213 10.46 -2.53 4.11
C LEU A 213 9.97 -3.37 2.94
N ALA A 214 10.82 -3.53 1.92
CA ALA A 214 10.60 -4.42 0.80
C ALA A 214 11.90 -5.13 0.44
N ARG A 215 11.80 -6.21 -0.34
CA ARG A 215 12.97 -6.77 -1.03
C ARG A 215 13.30 -5.89 -2.22
N ASP A 216 14.56 -5.50 -2.31
CA ASP A 216 15.07 -4.71 -3.43
C ASP A 216 15.23 -5.55 -4.70
N GLY A 217 15.58 -4.91 -5.81
CA GLY A 217 15.83 -5.58 -7.09
C GLY A 217 17.14 -6.38 -7.11
N SER A 218 17.30 -7.18 -8.16
CA SER A 218 18.47 -8.06 -8.36
C SER A 218 19.81 -7.31 -8.44
N VAL A 219 19.81 -6.06 -8.90
CA VAL A 219 20.98 -5.16 -8.95
C VAL A 219 21.62 -4.95 -7.58
N THR A 220 20.84 -5.01 -6.49
CA THR A 220 21.34 -4.91 -5.11
C THR A 220 21.22 -6.23 -4.34
N GLU A 221 21.18 -7.34 -5.08
CA GLU A 221 21.15 -8.72 -4.57
C GLU A 221 19.89 -9.04 -3.75
N ASN A 222 18.75 -8.42 -4.06
CA ASN A 222 17.44 -8.71 -3.44
C ASN A 222 17.40 -8.53 -1.90
N LYS A 223 18.24 -7.63 -1.37
CA LYS A 223 18.30 -7.34 0.07
C LYS A 223 17.04 -6.65 0.57
N VAL A 224 16.71 -6.85 1.84
CA VAL A 224 15.68 -6.05 2.51
C VAL A 224 16.17 -4.61 2.63
N ASN A 225 15.40 -3.67 2.08
CA ASN A 225 15.65 -2.23 2.06
C ASN A 225 14.39 -1.43 2.46
N PRO A 226 14.55 -0.18 2.94
CA PRO A 226 13.43 0.74 3.04
C PRO A 226 12.72 0.88 1.70
N SER A 227 11.40 0.97 1.76
CA SER A 227 10.52 1.16 0.62
C SER A 227 9.63 2.37 0.85
N ARG A 228 9.21 2.99 -0.25
CA ARG A 228 8.28 4.12 -0.26
C ARG A 228 7.30 3.99 -1.42
N SER A 229 6.18 4.70 -1.33
CA SER A 229 5.32 4.89 -2.49
C SER A 229 6.02 5.79 -3.53
N SER A 230 6.04 5.34 -4.78
CA SER A 230 6.67 5.99 -5.93
C SER A 230 5.76 7.06 -6.55
N CYS A 231 5.24 7.97 -5.72
CA CYS A 231 4.27 9.01 -6.10
C CYS A 231 2.95 8.46 -6.65
N ALA A 232 1.91 8.35 -5.81
CA ALA A 232 0.56 8.03 -6.27
C ALA A 232 -0.04 9.16 -7.13
N ILE A 233 0.03 9.04 -8.46
CA ILE A 233 -0.45 10.10 -9.36
C ILE A 233 -1.97 9.98 -9.53
N HIS A 234 -2.64 11.10 -9.30
CA HIS A 234 -4.04 11.29 -9.67
C HIS A 234 -4.11 12.40 -10.72
N VAL A 235 -4.86 12.18 -11.80
CA VAL A 235 -4.95 13.13 -12.90
C VAL A 235 -6.34 13.75 -13.00
N THR A 236 -6.39 15.02 -13.40
CA THR A 236 -7.64 15.67 -13.79
C THR A 236 -7.42 16.40 -15.08
N SER A 237 -8.32 16.23 -16.05
CA SER A 237 -8.20 16.89 -17.35
C SER A 237 -9.43 17.72 -17.64
N TYR A 238 -9.19 18.93 -18.13
CA TYR A 238 -10.22 19.85 -18.61
C TYR A 238 -10.04 20.07 -20.11
N ASN A 239 -11.11 19.92 -20.88
CA ASN A 239 -11.10 20.18 -22.32
C ASN A 239 -11.20 21.69 -22.64
N GLN A 240 -11.20 22.03 -23.93
CA GLN A 240 -11.23 23.43 -24.39
C GLN A 240 -12.54 24.16 -24.03
N ASN A 241 -13.62 23.43 -23.78
CA ASN A 241 -14.91 23.96 -23.33
C ASN A 241 -14.96 24.17 -21.81
N ARG A 242 -13.85 23.90 -21.10
CA ARG A 242 -13.75 23.89 -19.62
C ARG A 242 -14.57 22.78 -18.96
N GLU A 243 -14.94 21.75 -19.73
CA GLU A 243 -15.58 20.56 -19.21
C GLU A 243 -14.52 19.65 -18.57
N VAL A 244 -14.87 19.06 -17.44
CA VAL A 244 -14.04 18.07 -16.76
C VAL A 244 -14.20 16.75 -17.48
N ILE A 245 -13.12 16.26 -18.08
CA ILE A 245 -13.07 14.93 -18.71
C ILE A 245 -13.04 13.89 -17.59
N TYR A 246 -11.93 13.76 -16.87
CA TYR A 246 -11.84 12.90 -15.69
C TYR A 246 -11.35 13.68 -14.48
N GLN A 247 -11.81 13.29 -13.29
CA GLN A 247 -11.46 13.92 -12.03
C GLN A 247 -10.79 12.93 -11.08
N GLN A 248 -9.62 13.33 -10.55
CA GLN A 248 -8.79 12.54 -9.63
C GLN A 248 -8.60 11.09 -10.07
N GLN A 249 -8.48 10.87 -11.38
CA GLN A 249 -8.40 9.54 -11.94
C GLN A 249 -7.05 8.92 -11.60
N GLN A 250 -7.08 7.68 -11.13
CA GLN A 250 -5.89 6.89 -10.88
C GLN A 250 -5.31 6.37 -12.19
N THR A 251 -3.99 6.33 -12.31
CA THR A 251 -3.30 5.91 -13.53
C THR A 251 -2.98 4.41 -13.52
N HIS A 252 -2.87 3.84 -14.72
CA HIS A 252 -2.25 2.53 -14.97
C HIS A 252 -1.20 2.72 -16.08
N SER A 253 -0.16 1.88 -16.09
CA SER A 253 0.82 1.88 -17.18
C SER A 253 0.26 1.14 -18.39
N ALA A 254 0.79 1.43 -19.58
CA ALA A 254 0.40 0.71 -20.81
C ALA A 254 0.71 -0.80 -20.73
N GLU A 255 1.69 -1.19 -19.90
CA GLU A 255 2.09 -2.56 -19.61
C GLU A 255 1.24 -3.24 -18.53
N GLY A 256 0.21 -2.56 -17.99
CA GLY A 256 -0.74 -3.12 -17.03
C GLY A 256 -0.31 -3.03 -15.56
N LEU A 257 0.61 -2.11 -15.22
CA LEU A 257 0.99 -1.84 -13.83
C LEU A 257 0.09 -0.79 -13.18
N SER A 258 -0.11 -0.90 -11.87
CA SER A 258 -0.77 0.15 -11.08
C SER A 258 0.07 1.42 -11.06
N GLY A 259 -0.56 2.58 -11.29
CA GLY A 259 0.05 3.91 -11.12
C GLY A 259 0.36 4.26 -9.67
N ILE A 260 -0.12 3.46 -8.71
CA ILE A 260 0.31 3.48 -7.31
C ILE A 260 1.26 2.30 -7.11
N ALA A 261 2.55 2.56 -7.30
CA ALA A 261 3.62 1.59 -7.11
C ALA A 261 4.46 1.91 -5.87
N PHE A 262 5.14 0.90 -5.35
CA PHE A 262 6.13 1.04 -4.28
C PHE A 262 7.51 0.69 -4.83
N SER A 263 8.52 1.43 -4.41
CA SER A 263 9.92 1.12 -4.73
C SER A 263 10.77 1.22 -3.48
N THR A 264 11.73 0.30 -3.39
CA THR A 264 12.85 0.43 -2.47
C THR A 264 13.60 1.75 -2.72
N ASN A 265 14.13 2.35 -1.66
CA ASN A 265 14.86 3.60 -1.76
C ASN A 265 15.90 3.77 -0.65
N VAL A 266 16.75 4.77 -0.83
CA VAL A 266 17.81 5.16 0.09
C VAL A 266 17.43 6.54 0.67
N PRO A 267 16.83 6.62 1.87
CA PRO A 267 16.23 7.87 2.37
C PRO A 267 17.23 8.98 2.72
N HIS A 268 18.54 8.70 2.75
CA HIS A 268 19.58 9.66 3.19
C HIS A 268 19.40 10.16 4.64
N THR A 269 18.69 9.39 5.46
CA THR A 269 18.40 9.67 6.87
C THR A 269 19.22 8.79 7.81
N PHE A 270 20.41 8.38 7.34
CA PHE A 270 21.28 7.43 8.01
C PHE A 270 21.91 8.02 9.26
N SER A 271 21.85 7.28 10.36
CA SER A 271 22.48 7.67 11.61
C SER A 271 23.04 6.46 12.34
N GLY A 272 24.24 6.61 12.91
CA GLY A 272 24.78 5.67 13.90
C GLY A 272 24.13 5.80 15.28
N LYS A 273 23.37 6.87 15.54
CA LYS A 273 22.75 7.16 16.84
C LYS A 273 21.23 6.94 16.85
N ALA A 274 20.57 7.22 15.73
CA ALA A 274 19.12 7.07 15.57
C ALA A 274 18.83 5.88 14.64
N THR A 275 18.93 4.68 15.19
CA THR A 275 18.69 3.41 14.48
C THR A 275 17.38 2.78 14.91
N LYS A 276 16.79 1.98 14.01
CA LYS A 276 15.64 1.13 14.34
C LYS A 276 15.95 0.19 15.49
N GLN A 277 14.98 -0.02 16.36
CA GLN A 277 14.99 -0.98 17.45
C GLN A 277 14.22 -2.24 17.04
N CYS A 278 14.35 -3.32 17.82
CA CYS A 278 13.69 -4.59 17.49
C CYS A 278 12.16 -4.44 17.32
N ALA A 279 11.49 -3.65 18.17
CA ALA A 279 10.04 -3.44 18.11
C ALA A 279 9.59 -2.52 16.95
N ASP A 280 10.51 -1.84 16.26
CA ASP A 280 10.17 -1.08 15.04
C ASP A 280 9.97 -2.03 13.85
N CYS A 281 10.58 -3.22 13.89
CA CYS A 281 10.57 -4.19 12.80
C CYS A 281 9.96 -5.56 13.14
N HIS A 282 9.83 -5.87 14.43
CA HIS A 282 9.28 -7.11 14.94
C HIS A 282 8.18 -6.84 15.95
N LEU A 283 7.33 -7.84 16.17
CA LEU A 283 6.28 -7.75 17.16
C LEU A 283 6.86 -7.49 18.54
N SER A 284 6.27 -6.52 19.22
CA SER A 284 6.61 -6.16 20.59
C SER A 284 6.14 -7.25 21.55
N LYS A 285 6.79 -7.32 22.71
CA LYS A 285 6.39 -8.25 23.79
C LYS A 285 4.96 -7.99 24.30
N ASP A 286 4.52 -6.74 24.24
CA ASP A 286 3.20 -6.30 24.70
C ASP A 286 2.12 -6.38 23.61
N ASP A 287 2.50 -6.84 22.43
CA ASP A 287 1.64 -7.00 21.25
C ASP A 287 0.90 -5.71 20.82
N ASN A 288 1.50 -4.55 21.09
CA ASN A 288 0.88 -3.23 20.93
C ASN A 288 1.35 -2.47 19.66
N ASN A 289 2.07 -3.16 18.77
CA ASN A 289 2.65 -2.59 17.55
C ASN A 289 2.20 -3.29 16.27
N ASN A 290 1.12 -4.10 16.32
CA ASN A 290 0.60 -4.82 15.15
C ASN A 290 0.34 -3.88 13.96
N ALA A 291 -0.27 -2.71 14.19
CA ALA A 291 -0.48 -1.71 13.14
C ALA A 291 0.84 -1.20 12.52
N LEU A 292 1.88 -0.99 13.33
CA LEU A 292 3.20 -0.60 12.84
C LEU A 292 3.80 -1.70 11.95
N ILE A 293 3.75 -2.96 12.37
CA ILE A 293 4.26 -4.10 11.58
C ILE A 293 3.45 -4.32 10.31
N THR A 294 2.13 -4.10 10.35
CA THR A 294 1.26 -4.13 9.18
C THR A 294 1.70 -3.10 8.15
N GLN A 295 1.98 -1.87 8.59
CA GLN A 295 2.43 -0.79 7.72
C GLN A 295 3.84 -1.06 7.19
N LEU A 296 4.76 -1.48 8.07
CA LEU A 296 6.13 -1.83 7.74
C LEU A 296 6.21 -2.88 6.61
N SER A 297 5.34 -3.88 6.68
CA SER A 297 5.27 -4.98 5.70
C SER A 297 4.42 -4.66 4.46
N MET A 298 3.99 -3.40 4.29
CA MET A 298 3.16 -2.92 3.18
C MET A 298 1.80 -3.63 3.04
N GLN A 299 1.29 -4.25 4.11
CA GLN A 299 -0.05 -4.86 4.13
C GLN A 299 -1.16 -3.81 4.30
N GLY A 300 -0.80 -2.59 4.71
CA GLY A 300 -1.68 -1.44 4.81
C GLY A 300 -2.51 -1.40 6.09
N THR A 301 -2.67 -0.21 6.67
CA THR A 301 -3.47 0.00 7.89
C THR A 301 -4.55 1.06 7.70
N ASN A 302 -4.92 1.34 6.44
CA ASN A 302 -5.72 2.52 6.11
C ASN A 302 -5.12 3.80 6.72
N TYR A 303 -3.78 3.88 6.79
CA TYR A 303 -3.04 5.02 7.32
C TYR A 303 -3.36 6.30 6.53
N LEU A 304 -3.49 6.15 5.21
CA LEU A 304 -3.95 7.18 4.28
C LEU A 304 -5.01 6.58 3.36
N ASN A 305 -6.13 7.29 3.22
CA ASN A 305 -7.23 6.92 2.32
C ASN A 305 -7.58 8.10 1.43
N PHE A 306 -7.85 7.82 0.15
CA PHE A 306 -8.37 8.81 -0.78
C PHE A 306 -9.89 8.73 -0.76
N ILE A 307 -10.54 9.78 -0.28
CA ILE A 307 -12.00 9.91 -0.36
C ILE A 307 -12.41 10.28 -1.80
N GLY A 308 -11.56 11.03 -2.50
CA GLY A 308 -11.91 11.65 -3.77
C GLY A 308 -12.93 12.78 -3.60
N ARG A 309 -13.39 13.35 -4.72
CA ARG A 309 -14.38 14.43 -4.78
C ARG A 309 -15.79 13.97 -4.39
N TYR A 310 -16.05 12.67 -4.50
CA TYR A 310 -17.35 12.07 -4.22
C TYR A 310 -17.20 11.01 -3.12
N ALA A 311 -17.95 11.18 -2.04
CA ALA A 311 -18.19 10.11 -1.09
C ALA A 311 -19.38 9.27 -1.57
N TRP A 312 -19.18 7.95 -1.66
CA TRP A 312 -20.16 7.01 -2.21
C TRP A 312 -21.03 6.40 -1.11
N VAL A 313 -22.35 6.49 -1.26
CA VAL A 313 -23.31 5.97 -0.27
C VAL A 313 -24.35 5.10 -0.96
N GLY A 314 -24.43 3.83 -0.55
CA GLY A 314 -25.58 2.98 -0.83
C GLY A 314 -26.68 3.26 0.18
N ALA A 315 -27.81 3.82 -0.26
CA ALA A 315 -28.92 4.22 0.59
C ALA A 315 -30.06 3.18 0.59
N GLY A 316 -29.71 1.88 0.49
CA GLY A 316 -30.69 0.80 0.40
C GLY A 316 -31.63 1.00 -0.79
N ALA A 317 -32.94 1.07 -0.51
CA ALA A 317 -33.99 1.27 -1.52
C ALA A 317 -33.96 2.67 -2.17
N HIS A 318 -33.27 3.64 -1.58
CA HIS A 318 -33.07 4.98 -2.17
C HIS A 318 -31.89 5.03 -3.16
N GLY A 319 -31.33 3.88 -3.53
CA GLY A 319 -30.32 3.78 -4.58
C GLY A 319 -28.93 4.26 -4.17
N LEU A 320 -28.19 4.76 -5.15
CA LEU A 320 -26.80 5.19 -5.04
C LEU A 320 -26.71 6.71 -4.96
N TRP A 321 -25.90 7.21 -4.04
CA TRP A 321 -25.64 8.63 -3.89
C TRP A 321 -24.14 8.93 -4.01
N SER A 322 -23.81 9.93 -4.82
CA SER A 322 -22.48 10.54 -4.90
C SER A 322 -22.50 11.89 -4.18
N ILE A 323 -22.03 11.93 -2.94
CA ILE A 323 -22.02 13.14 -2.13
C ILE A 323 -20.78 13.95 -2.46
N VAL A 324 -20.94 15.21 -2.88
CA VAL A 324 -19.80 16.09 -3.17
C VAL A 324 -19.09 16.43 -1.87
N SER A 325 -17.87 15.91 -1.68
CA SER A 325 -17.09 15.98 -0.43
C SER A 325 -15.98 17.02 -0.47
N THR A 326 -15.52 17.45 -1.64
CA THR A 326 -14.44 18.43 -1.79
C THR A 326 -14.85 19.61 -2.67
N GLU A 327 -14.11 20.72 -2.55
CA GLU A 327 -14.14 21.75 -3.57
C GLU A 327 -13.60 21.22 -4.91
N ARG A 328 -14.03 21.86 -6.00
CA ARG A 328 -13.62 21.48 -7.36
C ARG A 328 -12.23 21.98 -7.71
N ASP A 329 -11.96 23.24 -7.39
CA ASP A 329 -10.75 23.93 -7.80
C ASP A 329 -9.60 23.60 -6.83
N GLU A 330 -8.36 23.90 -7.24
CA GLU A 330 -7.19 23.65 -6.41
C GLU A 330 -7.00 24.73 -5.33
N PRO A 331 -6.70 24.35 -4.07
CA PRO A 331 -6.60 22.97 -3.56
C PRO A 331 -7.98 22.31 -3.39
N GLN A 332 -8.12 21.02 -3.70
CA GLN A 332 -9.37 20.27 -3.55
C GLN A 332 -9.64 19.93 -2.08
N ALA A 333 -9.91 20.95 -1.28
CA ALA A 333 -10.13 20.85 0.16
C ALA A 333 -11.46 20.14 0.46
N VAL A 334 -11.45 19.22 1.43
CA VAL A 334 -12.67 18.61 1.98
C VAL A 334 -13.55 19.69 2.58
N ILE A 335 -14.81 19.77 2.16
CA ILE A 335 -15.75 20.80 2.58
C ILE A 335 -15.94 20.71 4.10
N GLY A 336 -15.77 21.83 4.79
CA GLY A 336 -15.83 21.94 6.25
C GLY A 336 -14.54 21.58 7.00
N SER A 337 -13.47 21.17 6.30
CA SER A 337 -12.17 20.90 6.91
C SER A 337 -11.39 22.16 7.29
N TYR A 338 -10.31 21.97 8.06
CA TYR A 338 -9.34 23.03 8.36
C TYR A 338 -8.71 23.63 7.09
N LEU A 339 -8.38 22.79 6.10
CA LEU A 339 -7.84 23.26 4.82
C LEU A 339 -8.88 24.09 4.06
N HIS A 340 -10.15 23.68 4.07
CA HIS A 340 -11.24 24.45 3.46
C HIS A 340 -11.39 25.84 4.10
N ARG A 341 -11.27 25.93 5.43
CA ARG A 341 -11.28 27.22 6.14
C ARG A 341 -10.16 28.16 5.71
N LEU A 342 -8.97 27.62 5.42
CA LEU A 342 -7.81 28.42 5.02
C LEU A 342 -7.85 28.80 3.54
N ALA A 343 -8.17 27.85 2.66
CA ALA A 343 -8.13 28.05 1.22
C ALA A 343 -9.40 28.73 0.67
N TYR A 344 -10.57 28.48 1.28
CA TYR A 344 -11.87 29.01 0.85
C TYR A 344 -12.66 29.57 2.05
N PRO A 345 -12.18 30.64 2.70
CA PRO A 345 -12.76 31.14 3.95
C PRO A 345 -14.23 31.53 3.83
N ASP A 346 -14.66 32.05 2.68
CA ASP A 346 -16.05 32.45 2.46
C ASP A 346 -16.98 31.25 2.26
N PHE A 347 -16.55 30.25 1.49
CA PHE A 347 -17.31 29.00 1.31
C PHE A 347 -17.36 28.19 2.61
N PHE A 348 -16.30 28.22 3.42
CA PHE A 348 -16.31 27.63 4.75
C PHE A 348 -17.33 28.31 5.67
N LYS A 349 -17.36 29.65 5.72
CA LYS A 349 -18.36 30.40 6.51
C LYS A 349 -19.78 30.12 6.02
N GLU A 350 -19.99 30.01 4.72
CA GLU A 350 -21.29 29.62 4.15
C GLU A 350 -21.68 28.20 4.57
N HIS A 351 -20.76 27.25 4.48
CA HIS A 351 -21.01 25.86 4.87
C HIS A 351 -21.38 25.74 6.36
N VAL A 352 -20.57 26.32 7.26
CA VAL A 352 -20.81 26.26 8.70
C VAL A 352 -22.03 27.10 9.12
N GLY A 353 -22.19 28.30 8.55
CA GLY A 353 -23.25 29.23 8.91
C GLY A 353 -24.58 28.91 8.24
N LYS A 354 -24.67 29.08 6.92
CA LYS A 354 -25.93 28.93 6.16
C LYS A 354 -26.33 27.47 6.01
N ASN A 355 -25.36 26.60 5.66
CA ASN A 355 -25.65 25.18 5.42
C ASN A 355 -25.63 24.34 6.71
N LYS A 356 -25.30 24.94 7.86
CA LYS A 356 -25.22 24.27 9.17
C LYS A 356 -24.35 23.02 9.14
N SER A 357 -23.22 23.10 8.45
CA SER A 357 -22.27 22.00 8.25
C SER A 357 -22.81 20.78 7.49
N MET A 358 -23.94 20.93 6.76
CA MET A 358 -24.45 19.88 5.89
C MET A 358 -23.89 20.00 4.46
N LEU A 359 -23.53 18.88 3.85
CA LEU A 359 -23.24 18.80 2.42
C LEU A 359 -24.57 18.86 1.65
N LYS A 360 -24.72 19.87 0.78
CA LYS A 360 -25.98 20.14 0.06
C LYS A 360 -26.02 19.63 -1.38
N ARG A 361 -24.89 19.15 -1.90
CA ARG A 361 -24.75 18.71 -3.29
C ARG A 361 -24.52 17.21 -3.35
N ALA A 362 -25.37 16.51 -4.09
CA ALA A 362 -25.24 15.10 -4.38
C ALA A 362 -25.91 14.76 -5.71
N HIS A 363 -25.51 13.63 -6.30
CA HIS A 363 -26.23 13.04 -7.43
C HIS A 363 -26.72 11.64 -7.06
N GLU A 364 -27.95 11.34 -7.45
CA GLU A 364 -28.64 10.08 -7.15
C GLU A 364 -28.74 9.22 -8.41
N HIS A 365 -28.64 7.90 -8.24
CA HIS A 365 -29.06 6.92 -9.22
C HIS A 365 -29.89 5.83 -8.54
N VAL A 366 -31.06 5.51 -9.07
CA VAL A 366 -32.05 4.58 -8.46
C VAL A 366 -31.60 3.12 -8.34
N GLY A 367 -30.39 2.80 -8.79
CA GLY A 367 -29.79 1.46 -8.71
C GLY A 367 -30.38 0.43 -9.67
N ARG A 368 -31.16 0.84 -10.67
CA ARG A 368 -31.80 -0.03 -11.66
C ARG A 368 -31.79 0.61 -13.05
N ASP A 369 -31.84 -0.21 -14.09
CA ASP A 369 -31.95 0.22 -15.48
C ASP A 369 -33.43 0.51 -15.82
N ILE A 370 -33.69 1.32 -16.84
CA ILE A 370 -35.05 1.61 -17.33
C ILE A 370 -35.79 0.32 -17.76
N SER A 371 -35.06 -0.69 -18.20
CA SER A 371 -35.62 -1.99 -18.59
C SER A 371 -36.01 -2.88 -17.41
N ASP A 372 -35.46 -2.64 -16.20
CA ASP A 372 -35.71 -3.53 -15.05
C ASP A 372 -37.16 -3.47 -14.55
N PRO A 373 -37.79 -2.30 -14.33
CA PRO A 373 -39.20 -2.25 -13.95
C PRO A 373 -40.16 -2.85 -15.00
N LEU A 374 -39.78 -2.81 -16.28
CA LEU A 374 -40.58 -3.36 -17.38
C LEU A 374 -40.50 -4.89 -17.41
N LEU A 375 -39.31 -5.45 -17.23
CA LEU A 375 -39.07 -6.89 -17.32
C LEU A 375 -39.29 -7.62 -15.98
N HIS A 376 -39.13 -6.92 -14.85
CA HIS A 376 -39.20 -7.46 -13.48
C HIS A 376 -39.93 -6.50 -12.54
N PRO A 377 -41.24 -6.29 -12.72
CA PRO A 377 -42.01 -5.26 -12.00
C PRO A 377 -42.04 -5.44 -10.48
N PHE A 378 -41.79 -6.65 -9.98
CA PHE A 378 -41.82 -6.96 -8.54
C PHE A 378 -40.44 -6.98 -7.88
N MET A 379 -39.36 -6.79 -8.64
CA MET A 379 -37.99 -6.80 -8.13
C MET A 379 -37.71 -5.52 -7.33
N LYS A 380 -37.18 -5.67 -6.12
CA LYS A 380 -36.70 -4.55 -5.29
C LYS A 380 -35.20 -4.34 -5.50
N SER A 381 -34.81 -3.16 -5.97
CA SER A 381 -33.40 -2.77 -6.01
C SER A 381 -33.02 -2.12 -4.69
N GLU A 382 -32.04 -2.69 -4.01
CA GLU A 382 -31.51 -2.19 -2.73
C GLU A 382 -30.00 -2.23 -2.75
N ILE A 383 -29.33 -1.07 -2.65
CA ILE A 383 -27.86 -1.05 -2.63
C ILE A 383 -27.37 -1.33 -1.21
N GLN A 384 -26.86 -2.55 -1.00
CA GLN A 384 -26.41 -3.07 0.29
C GLN A 384 -24.93 -2.78 0.56
N SER A 385 -24.12 -2.75 -0.49
CA SER A 385 -22.67 -2.57 -0.40
C SER A 385 -22.15 -1.96 -1.69
N VAL A 386 -21.18 -1.05 -1.57
CA VAL A 386 -20.52 -0.38 -2.69
C VAL A 386 -19.01 -0.42 -2.53
N GLN A 387 -18.30 -0.46 -3.65
CA GLN A 387 -16.85 -0.34 -3.67
C GLN A 387 -16.38 0.39 -4.92
N HIS A 388 -15.63 1.49 -4.70
CA HIS A 388 -15.11 2.36 -5.76
C HIS A 388 -13.74 1.88 -6.26
N ARG A 389 -13.61 1.71 -7.58
CA ARG A 389 -12.38 1.31 -8.27
C ARG A 389 -12.25 2.04 -9.60
N GLY A 390 -11.39 3.07 -9.65
CA GLY A 390 -11.17 3.86 -10.86
C GLY A 390 -12.45 4.52 -11.36
N GLU A 391 -12.83 4.23 -12.61
CA GLU A 391 -14.02 4.78 -13.29
C GLU A 391 -15.31 4.00 -12.99
N TYR A 392 -15.22 2.94 -12.18
CA TYR A 392 -16.32 2.05 -11.87
C TYR A 392 -16.62 2.02 -10.38
N LEU A 393 -17.92 1.97 -10.07
CA LEU A 393 -18.41 1.64 -8.75
C LEU A 393 -19.13 0.30 -8.80
N TYR A 394 -18.61 -0.68 -8.07
CA TYR A 394 -19.23 -2.00 -7.97
C TYR A 394 -20.23 -2.01 -6.81
N ALA A 395 -21.37 -2.67 -6.99
CA ALA A 395 -22.44 -2.68 -5.99
C ALA A 395 -23.15 -4.03 -5.92
N ALA A 396 -23.45 -4.45 -4.68
CA ALA A 396 -24.39 -5.52 -4.39
C ALA A 396 -25.79 -4.90 -4.18
N CYS A 397 -26.74 -5.26 -5.06
CA CYS A 397 -28.02 -4.57 -5.21
C CYS A 397 -29.24 -5.41 -4.77
N GLY A 398 -29.09 -6.32 -3.79
CA GLY A 398 -30.19 -7.15 -3.31
C GLY A 398 -30.75 -8.03 -4.43
N GLU A 399 -32.07 -8.02 -4.64
CA GLU A 399 -32.73 -8.82 -5.69
C GLU A 399 -32.33 -8.40 -7.12
N ALA A 400 -31.77 -7.20 -7.30
CA ALA A 400 -31.23 -6.75 -8.58
C ALA A 400 -29.84 -7.36 -8.90
N GLY A 401 -29.27 -8.14 -7.97
CA GLY A 401 -27.99 -8.83 -8.13
C GLY A 401 -26.79 -7.90 -8.03
N PHE A 402 -25.71 -8.25 -8.73
CA PHE A 402 -24.49 -7.44 -8.80
C PHE A 402 -24.57 -6.44 -9.96
N ARG A 403 -24.12 -5.21 -9.72
CA ARG A 403 -24.14 -4.13 -10.73
C ARG A 403 -22.85 -3.31 -10.69
N ILE A 404 -22.52 -2.76 -11.85
CA ILE A 404 -21.40 -1.85 -12.06
C ILE A 404 -21.96 -0.52 -12.57
N PHE A 405 -21.60 0.58 -11.90
CA PHE A 405 -21.91 1.92 -12.36
C PHE A 405 -20.68 2.54 -12.99
N ASP A 406 -20.83 3.06 -14.20
CA ASP A 406 -19.91 4.01 -14.79
C ASP A 406 -20.08 5.36 -14.08
N ILE A 407 -19.02 5.74 -13.38
CA ILE A 407 -18.93 6.96 -12.59
C ILE A 407 -17.91 7.93 -13.20
N ALA A 408 -17.55 7.74 -14.47
CA ALA A 408 -16.72 8.68 -15.19
C ALA A 408 -17.55 9.94 -15.53
N PHE A 409 -16.86 11.08 -15.70
CA PHE A 409 -17.45 12.33 -16.19
C PHE A 409 -18.62 12.91 -15.35
N ILE A 410 -18.80 12.56 -14.06
CA ILE A 410 -20.00 12.98 -13.27
C ILE A 410 -20.27 14.49 -13.34
N ASP A 411 -19.24 15.32 -13.30
CA ASP A 411 -19.40 16.77 -13.36
C ASP A 411 -19.87 17.28 -14.73
N HIS A 412 -19.49 16.62 -15.81
CA HIS A 412 -19.76 17.02 -17.20
C HIS A 412 -20.04 15.81 -18.09
N LYS A 413 -21.06 15.03 -17.74
CA LYS A 413 -21.52 13.91 -18.57
C LYS A 413 -22.38 14.47 -19.69
N GLY A 414 -22.22 13.95 -20.91
CA GLY A 414 -22.92 14.43 -22.11
C GLY A 414 -24.44 14.16 -22.12
N PHE A 415 -25.01 13.63 -21.05
CA PHE A 415 -26.43 13.36 -20.86
C PHE A 415 -26.81 13.53 -19.38
N SER A 416 -28.11 13.60 -19.09
CA SER A 416 -28.61 14.03 -17.76
C SER A 416 -28.31 13.04 -16.62
N GLU A 417 -28.25 11.74 -16.91
CA GLU A 417 -27.90 10.72 -15.92
C GLU A 417 -26.38 10.69 -15.70
N ARG A 418 -25.93 11.02 -14.49
CA ARG A 418 -24.50 11.21 -14.19
C ARG A 418 -23.79 9.91 -13.84
N MET A 419 -24.51 8.92 -13.33
CA MET A 419 -23.98 7.59 -13.02
C MET A 419 -24.69 6.59 -13.92
N SER A 420 -23.99 5.98 -14.88
CA SER A 420 -24.65 5.16 -15.91
C SER A 420 -24.49 3.67 -15.63
N THR A 421 -25.52 2.89 -15.93
CA THR A 421 -25.47 1.42 -15.91
C THR A 421 -25.24 0.81 -17.31
N ALA A 422 -25.27 1.64 -18.35
CA ALA A 422 -25.01 1.26 -19.74
C ALA A 422 -24.59 2.49 -20.56
N PRO A 423 -23.32 2.93 -20.49
CA PRO A 423 -22.82 4.14 -21.17
C PRO A 423 -23.13 4.22 -22.68
N VAL A 424 -23.12 3.08 -23.38
CA VAL A 424 -23.40 3.01 -24.82
C VAL A 424 -24.89 2.69 -25.07
N SER A 425 -25.33 1.50 -24.66
CA SER A 425 -26.73 1.09 -24.67
C SER A 425 -26.94 -0.19 -23.84
N PRO A 426 -28.14 -0.47 -23.34
CA PRO A 426 -28.44 -1.73 -22.65
C PRO A 426 -28.29 -2.99 -23.51
N LEU A 427 -28.26 -2.86 -24.85
CA LEU A 427 -28.06 -3.97 -25.79
C LEU A 427 -26.58 -4.19 -26.15
N GLY A 428 -25.79 -3.11 -26.15
CA GLY A 428 -24.37 -3.14 -26.50
C GLY A 428 -23.43 -3.40 -25.32
N GLN A 429 -23.96 -3.47 -24.09
CA GLN A 429 -23.17 -3.58 -22.88
C GLN A 429 -23.97 -4.25 -21.76
N LYS A 430 -23.30 -5.04 -20.92
CA LYS A 430 -23.92 -5.71 -19.77
C LYS A 430 -23.06 -5.55 -18.51
N PHE A 431 -23.42 -4.54 -17.71
CA PHE A 431 -22.78 -4.18 -16.44
C PHE A 431 -23.54 -4.70 -15.22
N TYR A 432 -24.13 -5.88 -15.34
CA TYR A 432 -24.82 -6.53 -14.23
C TYR A 432 -24.75 -8.05 -14.33
N ILE A 433 -24.80 -8.69 -13.17
CA ILE A 433 -25.01 -10.12 -13.01
C ILE A 433 -26.26 -10.30 -12.16
N ARG A 434 -27.33 -10.83 -12.77
CA ARG A 434 -28.53 -11.22 -12.00
C ARG A 434 -28.19 -12.35 -11.07
N SER A 435 -28.62 -12.23 -9.82
CA SER A 435 -28.54 -13.26 -8.78
C SER A 435 -29.78 -13.15 -7.89
N LYS A 436 -29.98 -14.10 -6.97
CA LYS A 436 -31.18 -14.14 -6.13
C LYS A 436 -31.29 -12.99 -5.13
N TYR A 437 -30.21 -12.68 -4.41
CA TYR A 437 -30.12 -11.55 -3.48
C TYR A 437 -28.65 -11.24 -3.12
N ALA A 438 -28.03 -10.29 -3.82
CA ALA A 438 -26.64 -9.89 -3.57
C ALA A 438 -26.51 -9.03 -2.30
N THR A 439 -25.53 -9.34 -1.45
CA THR A 439 -25.38 -8.75 -0.10
C THR A 439 -24.11 -7.89 0.06
N CYS A 440 -22.97 -8.31 -0.48
CA CYS A 440 -21.71 -7.57 -0.36
C CYS A 440 -20.79 -7.75 -1.57
N VAL A 441 -19.94 -6.78 -1.86
CA VAL A 441 -18.94 -6.81 -2.94
C VAL A 441 -17.52 -6.58 -2.40
N ALA A 442 -16.55 -7.30 -2.94
CA ALA A 442 -15.13 -7.13 -2.64
C ALA A 442 -14.24 -7.34 -3.87
N ALA A 443 -13.36 -6.37 -4.12
CA ALA A 443 -12.27 -6.42 -5.08
C ALA A 443 -10.93 -6.49 -4.32
N PRO A 444 -9.99 -7.36 -4.73
CA PRO A 444 -8.72 -7.59 -4.02
C PRO A 444 -7.79 -6.39 -3.88
N SER A 445 -7.96 -5.36 -4.70
CA SER A 445 -7.11 -4.17 -4.70
C SER A 445 -7.88 -2.95 -5.21
N THR A 446 -7.38 -1.74 -4.90
CA THR A 446 -7.93 -0.48 -5.39
C THR A 446 -7.66 -0.27 -6.88
N ILE A 447 -6.44 -0.57 -7.32
CA ILE A 447 -6.03 -0.63 -8.73
C ILE A 447 -5.37 -1.98 -8.89
N ALA A 448 -5.99 -2.86 -9.68
CA ALA A 448 -5.43 -4.19 -9.89
C ALA A 448 -4.28 -4.12 -10.89
N PRO A 449 -3.11 -4.71 -10.58
CA PRO A 449 -2.16 -5.06 -11.62
C PRO A 449 -2.82 -6.12 -12.52
N ASP A 450 -2.68 -5.98 -13.84
CA ASP A 450 -3.27 -6.92 -14.79
C ASP A 450 -2.59 -8.31 -14.68
N PRO A 451 -3.32 -9.37 -14.27
CA PRO A 451 -2.73 -10.71 -14.17
C PRO A 451 -2.44 -11.34 -15.53
N THR A 452 -2.98 -10.80 -16.62
CA THR A 452 -2.82 -11.31 -17.99
C THR A 452 -1.74 -10.60 -18.79
N ARG A 453 -1.11 -9.57 -18.20
CA ARG A 453 -0.03 -8.81 -18.85
C ARG A 453 1.08 -9.74 -19.33
N LYS A 454 1.78 -9.32 -20.38
CA LYS A 454 2.99 -10.00 -20.82
C LYS A 454 4.08 -9.81 -19.76
N HIS A 455 4.63 -10.92 -19.28
CA HIS A 455 5.76 -10.91 -18.36
C HIS A 455 7.03 -11.20 -19.15
N PHE A 456 8.05 -10.38 -18.98
CA PHE A 456 9.37 -10.58 -19.60
C PHE A 456 10.31 -11.24 -18.58
N PRO A 457 10.72 -12.50 -18.79
CA PRO A 457 11.66 -13.18 -17.88
C PRO A 457 12.97 -12.41 -17.69
N GLU A 458 13.40 -11.66 -18.69
CA GLU A 458 14.64 -10.88 -18.68
C GLU A 458 14.58 -9.69 -17.68
N ASN A 459 13.38 -9.28 -17.27
CA ASN A 459 13.15 -8.18 -16.33
C ASN A 459 12.93 -8.66 -14.87
N ASP A 460 13.08 -9.97 -14.59
CA ASP A 460 12.81 -10.58 -13.28
C ASP A 460 11.39 -10.25 -12.74
N GLU A 461 10.42 -10.12 -13.64
CA GLU A 461 9.08 -9.66 -13.29
C GLU A 461 8.28 -10.71 -12.49
N PRO A 462 7.74 -10.38 -11.31
CA PRO A 462 6.97 -11.32 -10.52
C PRO A 462 5.61 -11.60 -11.16
N ARG A 463 5.14 -12.84 -11.00
CA ARG A 463 3.77 -13.22 -11.38
C ARG A 463 2.75 -12.48 -10.52
N VAL A 464 1.72 -11.94 -11.17
CA VAL A 464 0.53 -11.42 -10.50
C VAL A 464 -0.47 -12.57 -10.24
N ALA A 465 -1.02 -12.65 -9.03
CA ALA A 465 -1.98 -13.69 -8.68
C ALA A 465 -3.30 -13.52 -9.46
N GLY A 466 -3.89 -14.62 -9.94
CA GLY A 466 -5.10 -14.58 -10.76
C GLY A 466 -6.32 -13.97 -10.05
N ILE A 467 -6.33 -13.97 -8.72
CA ILE A 467 -7.36 -13.34 -7.90
C ILE A 467 -7.55 -11.85 -8.25
N TYR A 468 -6.49 -11.13 -8.60
CA TYR A 468 -6.55 -9.70 -8.93
C TYR A 468 -7.32 -9.39 -10.23
N GLY A 469 -7.59 -10.40 -11.06
CA GLY A 469 -8.47 -10.28 -12.24
C GLY A 469 -9.95 -10.47 -11.94
N LEU A 470 -10.31 -10.71 -10.67
CA LEU A 470 -11.66 -11.05 -10.24
C LEU A 470 -12.24 -10.01 -9.29
N ILE A 471 -13.55 -9.84 -9.37
CA ILE A 471 -14.40 -9.16 -8.39
C ILE A 471 -15.28 -10.23 -7.75
N PHE A 472 -15.39 -10.20 -6.43
CA PHE A 472 -16.22 -11.11 -5.65
C PHE A 472 -17.48 -10.39 -5.20
N PHE A 473 -18.60 -11.08 -5.22
CA PHE A 473 -19.77 -10.67 -4.46
C PHE A 473 -20.40 -11.87 -3.77
N THR A 474 -21.09 -11.60 -2.66
CA THR A 474 -21.87 -12.59 -1.93
C THR A 474 -23.34 -12.45 -2.28
N ASP A 475 -24.01 -13.59 -2.32
CA ASP A 475 -25.44 -13.71 -2.50
C ASP A 475 -26.02 -14.57 -1.37
N ARG A 476 -27.10 -14.10 -0.76
CA ARG A 476 -27.73 -14.75 0.41
C ARG A 476 -28.09 -16.21 0.16
N TYR A 477 -28.39 -16.58 -1.09
CA TYR A 477 -28.87 -17.90 -1.47
C TYR A 477 -27.86 -18.67 -2.34
N GLU A 478 -27.11 -17.97 -3.18
CA GLU A 478 -26.15 -18.60 -4.10
C GLU A 478 -24.75 -18.73 -3.51
N GLY A 479 -24.43 -18.07 -2.39
CA GLY A 479 -23.12 -18.11 -1.74
C GLY A 479 -22.14 -17.10 -2.35
N LEU A 480 -20.92 -17.54 -2.66
CA LEU A 480 -19.87 -16.67 -3.21
C LEU A 480 -19.90 -16.72 -4.74
N VAL A 481 -19.88 -15.57 -5.40
CA VAL A 481 -19.81 -15.46 -6.86
C VAL A 481 -18.58 -14.65 -7.26
N ALA A 482 -17.82 -15.15 -8.23
CA ALA A 482 -16.71 -14.44 -8.84
C ALA A 482 -17.07 -13.95 -10.24
N VAL A 483 -16.57 -12.75 -10.57
CA VAL A 483 -16.83 -12.04 -11.80
C VAL A 483 -15.49 -11.60 -12.39
N GLY A 484 -15.23 -11.90 -13.66
CA GLY A 484 -14.04 -11.42 -14.34
C GLY A 484 -14.14 -9.92 -14.61
N ALA A 485 -13.10 -9.16 -14.26
CA ALA A 485 -13.04 -7.72 -14.50
C ALA A 485 -12.33 -7.34 -15.82
N GLY A 486 -11.75 -8.31 -16.54
CA GLY A 486 -10.86 -8.06 -17.67
C GLY A 486 -11.43 -7.19 -18.79
N THR A 487 -12.71 -7.39 -19.15
CA THR A 487 -13.37 -6.58 -20.21
C THR A 487 -13.49 -5.10 -19.85
N LEU A 488 -13.44 -4.75 -18.55
CA LEU A 488 -13.47 -3.35 -18.11
C LEU A 488 -12.11 -2.66 -18.21
N LEU A 489 -11.05 -3.44 -18.46
CA LEU A 489 -9.66 -3.02 -18.34
C LEU A 489 -8.88 -3.12 -19.66
N ASP A 490 -9.45 -3.75 -20.69
CA ASP A 490 -8.78 -3.96 -21.99
C ASP A 490 -8.92 -2.77 -22.96
N GLY A 491 -9.75 -1.78 -22.61
CA GLY A 491 -10.01 -0.60 -23.43
C GLY A 491 -10.95 -0.84 -24.62
N ASP A 492 -11.58 -2.02 -24.73
CA ASP A 492 -12.54 -2.33 -25.79
C ASP A 492 -13.99 -2.19 -25.29
N PRO A 493 -14.67 -1.06 -25.59
CA PRO A 493 -16.04 -0.87 -25.13
C PRO A 493 -17.05 -1.83 -25.75
N LEU A 494 -16.71 -2.50 -26.86
CA LEU A 494 -17.63 -3.37 -27.61
C LEU A 494 -17.82 -4.74 -26.97
N ASN A 495 -16.94 -5.12 -26.05
CA ASN A 495 -16.94 -6.46 -25.46
C ASN A 495 -17.36 -6.49 -23.99
N ASN A 496 -17.86 -5.35 -23.47
CA ASN A 496 -18.24 -5.12 -22.07
C ASN A 496 -19.47 -5.93 -21.61
N PHE A 497 -19.38 -7.24 -21.70
CA PHE A 497 -20.40 -8.21 -21.32
C PHE A 497 -19.88 -9.03 -20.16
N ILE A 498 -20.10 -8.50 -18.96
CA ILE A 498 -19.63 -9.10 -17.72
C ILE A 498 -20.31 -10.46 -17.52
N LYS A 499 -19.51 -11.46 -17.15
CA LYS A 499 -19.96 -12.84 -16.94
C LYS A 499 -19.51 -13.34 -15.57
N ARG A 500 -20.33 -14.23 -15.00
CA ARG A 500 -19.92 -15.05 -13.86
C ARG A 500 -18.75 -15.91 -14.29
N ALA A 501 -17.64 -15.83 -13.58
CA ALA A 501 -16.54 -16.77 -13.72
C ALA A 501 -16.93 -18.11 -13.09
N TRP A 502 -17.50 -18.07 -11.88
CA TRP A 502 -18.04 -19.21 -11.17
C TRP A 502 -18.94 -18.78 -10.01
N THR A 503 -19.76 -19.71 -9.53
CA THR A 503 -20.52 -19.62 -8.27
C THR A 503 -20.05 -20.75 -7.36
N PHE A 504 -19.80 -20.45 -6.10
CA PHE A 504 -19.25 -21.38 -5.12
C PHE A 504 -20.13 -21.40 -3.87
N ASN A 505 -20.77 -22.54 -3.62
CA ASN A 505 -21.55 -22.82 -2.41
C ASN A 505 -21.71 -24.35 -2.21
N PRO A 506 -20.61 -25.08 -1.97
CA PRO A 506 -20.67 -26.53 -1.80
C PRO A 506 -21.53 -26.88 -0.59
N ASP A 507 -22.41 -27.88 -0.75
CA ASP A 507 -23.32 -28.38 0.29
C ASP A 507 -24.13 -27.28 1.00
N ASN A 508 -24.39 -26.16 0.30
CA ASN A 508 -25.10 -25.00 0.81
C ASN A 508 -24.48 -24.39 2.08
N ILE A 509 -23.17 -24.52 2.27
CA ILE A 509 -22.46 -24.04 3.48
C ILE A 509 -22.43 -22.51 3.60
N LEU A 510 -22.55 -21.79 2.49
CA LEU A 510 -22.60 -20.33 2.43
C LEU A 510 -24.02 -19.77 2.42
N ALA A 511 -25.02 -20.57 2.84
CA ALA A 511 -26.37 -20.08 3.05
C ALA A 511 -26.37 -18.86 4.00
N GLY A 512 -27.10 -17.82 3.61
CA GLY A 512 -27.15 -16.57 4.38
C GLY A 512 -25.92 -15.68 4.22
N ALA A 513 -25.10 -15.87 3.17
CA ALA A 513 -23.90 -15.06 2.95
C ALA A 513 -24.21 -13.55 3.02
N SER A 514 -23.53 -12.86 3.93
CA SER A 514 -23.84 -11.47 4.30
C SER A 514 -22.71 -10.49 3.99
N HIS A 515 -21.46 -10.93 4.06
CA HIS A 515 -20.29 -10.09 3.83
C HIS A 515 -19.13 -10.89 3.24
N VAL A 516 -18.28 -10.20 2.48
CA VAL A 516 -17.06 -10.77 1.89
C VAL A 516 -15.90 -9.79 1.98
N ILE A 517 -14.71 -10.29 2.31
CA ILE A 517 -13.45 -9.57 2.15
C ILE A 517 -12.40 -10.46 1.51
N THR A 518 -11.41 -9.84 0.88
CA THR A 518 -10.22 -10.48 0.32
C THR A 518 -9.02 -10.23 1.24
N VAL A 519 -8.28 -11.29 1.58
CA VAL A 519 -7.09 -11.23 2.44
C VAL A 519 -5.98 -12.06 1.80
N GLY A 520 -5.05 -11.41 1.12
CA GLY A 520 -4.07 -12.10 0.27
C GLY A 520 -4.78 -12.91 -0.82
N ASN A 521 -4.50 -14.22 -0.88
CA ASN A 521 -5.17 -15.14 -1.81
C ASN A 521 -6.40 -15.83 -1.20
N TYR A 522 -6.90 -15.36 -0.05
CA TYR A 522 -8.07 -15.92 0.62
C TYR A 522 -9.27 -14.98 0.53
N VAL A 523 -10.46 -15.56 0.55
CA VAL A 523 -11.73 -14.85 0.65
C VAL A 523 -12.44 -15.31 1.93
N TYR A 524 -12.82 -14.34 2.76
CA TYR A 524 -13.48 -14.58 4.04
C TYR A 524 -14.94 -14.18 3.89
N VAL A 525 -15.85 -15.12 4.14
CA VAL A 525 -17.29 -14.94 3.94
C VAL A 525 -18.04 -15.19 5.24
N THR A 526 -18.82 -14.21 5.69
CA THR A 526 -19.74 -14.39 6.82
C THR A 526 -21.07 -14.93 6.30
N CYS A 527 -21.63 -15.92 6.99
CA CYS A 527 -22.89 -16.57 6.62
C CYS A 527 -23.58 -17.18 7.87
N ASP A 528 -24.70 -17.88 7.71
CA ASP A 528 -25.45 -18.50 8.82
C ASP A 528 -24.64 -19.56 9.58
N LYS A 529 -23.65 -20.17 8.91
CA LYS A 529 -22.74 -21.15 9.51
C LYS A 529 -21.59 -20.52 10.30
N GLY A 530 -21.41 -19.19 10.23
CA GLY A 530 -20.33 -18.46 10.89
C GLY A 530 -19.42 -17.77 9.87
N LEU A 531 -18.10 -17.91 10.00
CA LEU A 531 -17.11 -17.39 9.05
C LEU A 531 -16.49 -18.56 8.26
N VAL A 532 -16.69 -18.57 6.95
CA VAL A 532 -16.09 -19.54 6.03
C VAL A 532 -14.87 -18.93 5.35
N VAL A 533 -13.75 -19.64 5.42
CA VAL A 533 -12.48 -19.25 4.80
C VAL A 533 -12.27 -20.06 3.54
N ILE A 534 -12.05 -19.35 2.44
CA ILE A 534 -11.92 -19.93 1.10
C ILE A 534 -10.56 -19.54 0.54
N SER A 535 -9.73 -20.52 0.22
CA SER A 535 -8.52 -20.30 -0.58
C SER A 535 -8.89 -20.08 -2.04
N CYS A 536 -8.30 -19.06 -2.64
CA CYS A 536 -8.36 -18.72 -4.06
C CYS A 536 -6.94 -18.65 -4.66
N GLU A 537 -6.00 -19.44 -4.13
CA GLU A 537 -4.66 -19.60 -4.72
C GLU A 537 -4.73 -20.05 -6.19
N ASP A 538 -5.57 -21.05 -6.47
CA ASP A 538 -6.11 -21.28 -7.81
C ASP A 538 -7.44 -20.52 -7.93
N SER A 539 -7.42 -19.38 -8.62
CA SER A 539 -8.58 -18.51 -8.78
C SER A 539 -9.72 -19.13 -9.61
N THR A 540 -9.49 -20.30 -10.23
CA THR A 540 -10.52 -21.05 -10.95
C THR A 540 -11.10 -22.21 -10.14
N LYS A 541 -10.44 -22.60 -9.04
CA LYS A 541 -10.82 -23.74 -8.19
C LYS A 541 -10.74 -23.35 -6.70
N PRO A 542 -11.69 -22.54 -6.21
CA PRO A 542 -11.73 -22.17 -4.80
C PRO A 542 -11.94 -23.39 -3.89
N VAL A 543 -11.32 -23.38 -2.71
CA VAL A 543 -11.39 -24.48 -1.73
C VAL A 543 -11.64 -23.93 -0.34
N ILE A 544 -12.58 -24.51 0.41
CA ILE A 544 -12.80 -24.17 1.82
C ILE A 544 -11.64 -24.72 2.65
N THR A 545 -10.98 -23.86 3.41
CA THR A 545 -9.86 -24.28 4.29
C THR A 545 -10.24 -24.33 5.75
N SER A 546 -11.22 -23.51 6.17
CA SER A 546 -11.68 -23.46 7.56
C SER A 546 -13.11 -22.92 7.66
N VAL A 547 -13.79 -23.29 8.74
CA VAL A 547 -15.10 -22.75 9.14
C VAL A 547 -15.03 -22.45 10.63
N ILE A 548 -15.17 -21.18 10.99
CA ILE A 548 -15.40 -20.79 12.38
C ILE A 548 -16.90 -20.80 12.60
N ASP A 549 -17.36 -21.79 13.38
CA ASP A 549 -18.79 -22.09 13.46
C ASP A 549 -19.60 -21.02 14.20
N ASN A 550 -20.91 -21.13 14.04
CA ASN A 550 -21.87 -20.20 14.64
C ASN A 550 -22.09 -20.37 16.14
N LYS A 551 -21.43 -21.34 16.79
CA LYS A 551 -21.43 -21.42 18.26
C LYS A 551 -20.55 -20.32 18.84
N TRP A 552 -19.46 -19.98 18.14
CA TRP A 552 -18.59 -18.87 18.48
C TRP A 552 -18.97 -17.55 17.80
N LEU A 553 -19.31 -17.57 16.50
CA LEU A 553 -19.70 -16.39 15.73
C LEU A 553 -21.22 -16.33 15.52
N LYS A 554 -21.95 -15.57 16.33
CA LYS A 554 -23.42 -15.57 16.30
C LYS A 554 -23.95 -14.60 15.25
N LYS A 555 -24.38 -15.15 14.10
CA LYS A 555 -24.86 -14.41 12.91
C LYS A 555 -23.93 -13.26 12.52
N PRO A 556 -22.69 -13.57 12.11
CA PRO A 556 -21.71 -12.56 11.76
C PRO A 556 -22.18 -11.72 10.55
N LYS A 557 -21.93 -10.42 10.61
CA LYS A 557 -22.41 -9.42 9.64
C LYS A 557 -21.31 -8.74 8.86
N ALA A 558 -20.12 -8.61 9.44
CA ALA A 558 -18.98 -7.99 8.80
C ALA A 558 -17.68 -8.56 9.37
N VAL A 559 -16.63 -8.52 8.56
CA VAL A 559 -15.28 -8.90 8.97
C VAL A 559 -14.31 -7.90 8.39
N ALA A 560 -13.31 -7.50 9.17
CA ALA A 560 -12.18 -6.74 8.70
C ALA A 560 -10.89 -7.36 9.23
N VAL A 561 -9.83 -7.33 8.44
CA VAL A 561 -8.53 -7.94 8.79
C VAL A 561 -7.44 -6.88 8.76
N GLN A 562 -6.58 -6.91 9.77
CA GLN A 562 -5.36 -6.13 9.81
C GLN A 562 -4.24 -7.03 10.33
N PHE A 563 -3.27 -7.34 9.46
CA PHE A 563 -2.11 -8.18 9.75
C PHE A 563 -2.48 -9.55 10.33
N ARG A 564 -2.23 -9.80 11.61
CA ARG A 564 -2.47 -11.09 12.26
C ARG A 564 -3.85 -11.23 12.89
N TYR A 565 -4.71 -10.22 12.80
CA TYR A 565 -6.00 -10.25 13.47
C TYR A 565 -7.17 -9.95 12.52
N ALA A 566 -8.23 -10.74 12.66
CA ALA A 566 -9.53 -10.47 12.09
C ALA A 566 -10.50 -10.02 13.18
N PHE A 567 -11.26 -8.97 12.91
CA PHE A 567 -12.31 -8.47 13.77
C PHE A 567 -13.65 -8.72 13.08
N VAL A 568 -14.49 -9.52 13.71
CA VAL A 568 -15.79 -9.95 13.16
C VAL A 568 -16.89 -9.31 13.99
N ALA A 569 -17.74 -8.52 13.33
CA ALA A 569 -18.97 -8.01 13.93
C ALA A 569 -20.05 -9.10 13.90
N ASP A 570 -20.63 -9.39 15.05
CA ASP A 570 -21.72 -10.36 15.21
C ASP A 570 -22.83 -9.82 16.12
N GLU A 571 -23.82 -10.64 16.47
CA GLU A 571 -24.94 -10.19 17.31
C GLU A 571 -24.56 -9.80 18.74
N GLU A 572 -23.43 -10.30 19.25
CA GLU A 572 -22.96 -10.04 20.62
C GLU A 572 -21.96 -8.87 20.69
N GLY A 573 -21.30 -8.55 19.57
CA GLY A 573 -20.42 -7.40 19.44
C GLY A 573 -19.31 -7.63 18.44
N VAL A 574 -18.06 -7.52 18.89
CA VAL A 574 -16.88 -7.77 18.06
C VAL A 574 -16.11 -8.96 18.60
N LYS A 575 -15.94 -9.99 17.77
CA LYS A 575 -15.07 -11.15 18.02
C LYS A 575 -13.72 -10.92 17.37
N VAL A 576 -12.65 -11.34 18.04
CA VAL A 576 -11.28 -11.26 17.52
C VAL A 576 -10.77 -12.66 17.23
N LEU A 577 -10.22 -12.84 16.03
CA LEU A 577 -9.55 -14.05 15.58
C LEU A 577 -8.07 -13.78 15.31
N ASP A 578 -7.19 -14.68 15.71
CA ASP A 578 -5.81 -14.76 15.20
C ASP A 578 -5.86 -15.39 13.81
N VAL A 579 -5.32 -14.67 12.83
CA VAL A 579 -5.23 -15.05 11.41
C VAL A 579 -3.77 -15.04 10.92
N THR A 580 -2.82 -15.28 11.83
CA THR A 580 -1.41 -15.49 11.46
C THR A 580 -1.27 -16.59 10.40
N ASP A 581 -2.09 -17.64 10.51
CA ASP A 581 -2.37 -18.58 9.41
C ASP A 581 -3.71 -18.19 8.76
N LEU A 582 -3.65 -17.58 7.58
CA LEU A 582 -4.83 -17.11 6.84
C LEU A 582 -5.78 -18.24 6.47
N ALA A 583 -5.30 -19.49 6.37
CA ALA A 583 -6.14 -20.63 6.04
C ALA A 583 -6.90 -21.15 7.27
N LYS A 584 -6.41 -20.87 8.49
CA LYS A 584 -6.89 -21.43 9.76
C LYS A 584 -7.00 -20.38 10.88
N PRO A 585 -7.96 -19.45 10.79
CA PRO A 585 -8.25 -18.51 11.87
C PRO A 585 -8.54 -19.21 13.20
N LYS A 586 -8.20 -18.55 14.31
CA LYS A 586 -8.44 -19.08 15.66
C LYS A 586 -9.14 -18.04 16.55
N PRO A 587 -10.24 -18.40 17.23
CA PRO A 587 -10.84 -17.56 18.27
C PRO A 587 -9.86 -17.13 19.36
N ILE A 588 -9.84 -15.84 19.70
CA ILE A 588 -8.98 -15.27 20.75
C ILE A 588 -9.81 -14.58 21.84
N SER A 589 -10.55 -13.55 21.47
CA SER A 589 -11.25 -12.70 22.44
C SER A 589 -12.52 -12.10 21.86
N GLN A 590 -13.26 -11.38 22.69
CA GLN A 590 -14.48 -10.68 22.31
C GLN A 590 -14.67 -9.43 23.15
N ILE A 591 -15.39 -8.47 22.59
CA ILE A 591 -15.94 -7.33 23.30
C ILE A 591 -17.43 -7.20 23.00
N ASN A 592 -18.22 -7.13 24.07
CA ASN A 592 -19.67 -7.07 23.97
C ASN A 592 -20.10 -5.65 23.66
N ILE A 593 -20.69 -5.46 22.48
CA ILE A 593 -21.20 -4.18 22.00
C ILE A 593 -22.49 -4.49 21.26
N PRO A 594 -23.65 -4.03 21.73
CA PRO A 594 -24.91 -4.40 21.11
C PRO A 594 -25.02 -3.80 19.70
N HIS A 595 -25.65 -4.55 18.79
CA HIS A 595 -26.06 -4.06 17.47
C HIS A 595 -24.94 -3.56 16.56
N VAL A 596 -23.77 -4.21 16.55
CA VAL A 596 -22.74 -3.92 15.54
C VAL A 596 -23.16 -4.50 14.18
N HIS A 597 -23.16 -3.66 13.15
CA HIS A 597 -23.53 -4.04 11.78
C HIS A 597 -22.35 -4.04 10.81
N SER A 598 -21.37 -3.17 11.03
CA SER A 598 -20.19 -3.03 10.18
C SER A 598 -18.99 -2.61 11.00
N ILE A 599 -17.80 -2.89 10.47
CA ILE A 599 -16.51 -2.60 11.08
C ILE A 599 -15.52 -2.11 10.02
N TYR A 600 -14.83 -1.02 10.33
CA TYR A 600 -13.74 -0.46 9.51
C TYR A 600 -12.50 -0.24 10.38
N LEU A 601 -11.35 -0.74 9.95
CA LEU A 601 -10.09 -0.62 10.70
C LEU A 601 -9.25 0.52 10.13
N ALA A 602 -8.69 1.36 11.01
CA ALA A 602 -7.68 2.33 10.61
C ALA A 602 -6.63 2.48 11.72
N ARG A 603 -5.39 2.16 11.40
CA ARG A 603 -4.23 2.22 12.29
C ARG A 603 -4.47 1.38 13.54
N THR A 604 -4.60 2.01 14.69
CA THR A 604 -4.83 1.38 16.00
C THR A 604 -6.30 1.44 16.42
N TYR A 605 -7.21 1.78 15.51
CA TYR A 605 -8.63 1.94 15.81
C TYR A 605 -9.53 1.08 14.93
N ALA A 606 -10.66 0.64 15.50
CA ALA A 606 -11.79 0.08 14.76
C ALA A 606 -13.02 0.98 14.92
N TYR A 607 -13.66 1.34 13.82
CA TYR A 607 -14.88 2.13 13.76
C TYR A 607 -16.06 1.19 13.50
N LEU A 608 -17.03 1.21 14.40
CA LEU A 608 -18.17 0.30 14.39
C LEU A 608 -19.46 1.07 14.11
N ALA A 609 -20.25 0.59 13.16
CA ALA A 609 -21.64 1.03 13.02
C ALA A 609 -22.50 0.25 14.03
N ALA A 610 -22.81 0.87 15.17
CA ALA A 610 -23.39 0.21 16.35
C ALA A 610 -24.88 0.56 16.58
N GLY A 611 -25.63 0.74 15.49
CA GLY A 611 -27.07 1.05 15.51
C GLY A 611 -27.36 2.29 16.37
N LYS A 612 -28.19 2.13 17.41
CA LYS A 612 -28.63 3.21 18.31
C LYS A 612 -27.51 3.90 19.09
N LEU A 613 -26.30 3.33 19.14
CA LEU A 613 -25.15 3.97 19.75
C LEU A 613 -24.41 4.90 18.77
N GLY A 614 -24.79 4.90 17.48
CA GLY A 614 -24.09 5.59 16.41
C GLY A 614 -22.80 4.87 16.06
N VAL A 615 -21.70 5.61 16.04
CA VAL A 615 -20.35 5.10 15.77
C VAL A 615 -19.61 4.85 17.09
N VAL A 616 -19.26 3.59 17.35
CA VAL A 616 -18.36 3.22 18.46
C VAL A 616 -16.94 3.09 17.93
N ILE A 617 -15.99 3.76 18.58
CA ILE A 617 -14.57 3.72 18.24
C ILE A 617 -13.85 2.86 19.28
N LEU A 618 -13.23 1.78 18.83
CA LEU A 618 -12.41 0.90 19.66
C LEU A 618 -10.94 1.20 19.49
N ASP A 619 -10.22 1.30 20.60
CA ASP A 619 -8.76 1.15 20.62
C ASP A 619 -8.45 -0.35 20.46
N ILE A 620 -7.76 -0.68 19.36
CA ILE A 620 -7.29 -2.01 19.00
C ILE A 620 -5.76 -2.06 18.94
N GLN A 621 -5.06 -1.15 19.62
CA GLN A 621 -3.60 -1.14 19.67
C GLN A 621 -3.06 -2.50 20.14
N ASN A 622 -3.68 -3.08 21.16
CA ASN A 622 -3.55 -4.50 21.50
C ASN A 622 -4.82 -5.23 21.01
N PRO A 623 -4.74 -5.99 19.90
CA PRO A 623 -5.91 -6.61 19.27
C PRO A 623 -6.63 -7.63 20.15
N GLU A 624 -5.92 -8.28 21.08
CA GLU A 624 -6.49 -9.29 21.97
C GLU A 624 -7.29 -8.68 23.12
N LYS A 625 -7.02 -7.41 23.44
CA LYS A 625 -7.67 -6.65 24.53
C LYS A 625 -8.25 -5.33 24.01
N PRO A 626 -9.18 -5.37 23.04
CA PRO A 626 -9.79 -4.15 22.52
C PRO A 626 -10.61 -3.47 23.63
N LYS A 627 -10.69 -2.14 23.59
CA LYS A 627 -11.49 -1.35 24.54
C LYS A 627 -12.21 -0.22 23.82
N VAL A 628 -13.37 0.17 24.35
CA VAL A 628 -14.08 1.35 23.86
C VAL A 628 -13.27 2.59 24.20
N ASP A 629 -12.92 3.36 23.18
CA ASP A 629 -12.26 4.65 23.31
C ASP A 629 -13.29 5.78 23.32
N GLN A 630 -14.18 5.80 22.31
CA GLN A 630 -15.16 6.87 22.11
C GLN A 630 -16.49 6.32 21.58
N VAL A 631 -17.58 7.05 21.85
CA VAL A 631 -18.90 6.82 21.26
C VAL A 631 -19.37 8.14 20.66
N PHE A 632 -19.67 8.13 19.37
CA PHE A 632 -20.13 9.29 18.62
C PHE A 632 -21.48 9.00 17.98
N ASN A 633 -22.51 9.75 18.37
CA ASN A 633 -23.89 9.55 17.88
C ASN A 633 -24.52 10.81 17.27
N ALA A 634 -23.75 11.88 17.07
CA ALA A 634 -24.23 13.16 16.55
C ALA A 634 -25.55 13.65 17.21
N ASN A 635 -25.65 13.56 18.55
CA ASN A 635 -26.88 13.90 19.31
C ASN A 635 -28.12 13.08 18.91
N GLY A 636 -27.91 11.88 18.37
CA GLY A 636 -28.96 10.99 17.90
C GLY A 636 -29.30 11.10 16.42
N GLU A 637 -28.66 11.99 15.66
CA GLU A 637 -28.96 12.18 14.23
C GLU A 637 -28.50 11.01 13.33
N ILE A 638 -27.59 10.16 13.83
CA ILE A 638 -27.05 9.00 13.08
C ILE A 638 -27.44 7.65 13.70
N ASN A 639 -28.45 7.63 14.58
CA ASN A 639 -28.92 6.47 15.33
C ASN A 639 -30.04 5.68 14.66
#